data_AF-A0A327WN19-F1
#
_entry.id   AF-A0A327WN19-F1
#
_cell.length_a   1.000
_cell.length_b   1.000
_cell.length_c   1.000
_cell.angle_alpha   90.00
_cell.angle_beta   90.00
_cell.angle_gamma   90.00
#
_symmetry.space_group_name_H-M   'P 1'
#
loop_
_entity.id
_entity.type
_entity.pdbx_description
1 polymer ?
#
loop_
_entity_poly.entity_id
_entity_poly.type
_entity_poly.pdbx_seq_one_letter_code
_entity_poly.pdbx_strand_id
1 'polypeptide(L)'
;MTTDEIHSLVDAALQNSPPAQSRSITANILRTLLKQIAGDLISQQNNRLRRVPFNLGLTGVDDDEVQFQGATWIKEAGTIAPGQAGYGGVLLPGKAGFRYRRKKDYISVLDFADRVVGSNWTMALQAALDAAKDNPLKRTNVYCPAQQYLIDQVVIPTGVNLFGDGALERGDRASTKFIQNSAVDVIRIDGDIDTSSGRAYWFGKLYNFSIMGKPSAGSGYGISFRRADGTTVTPQDLTHIHNIIIRATPSGGIEFPDGALPLTVDTVKFLWCNGPGIDFAVTGANKFQSCLFSGVSGDGNNGGLIRFKNLDAQGSITILNLKSEQRVNSHYGNVGMQNNPIVFDNCAGTPVTILGASHICSWVYSSNPVVNNKPGSLIKVLGVGQPKISWKGVSIRVRATDTPTDPDPMIIDGQDIPYTVSEGKYGDFTSGHWSGTKLGVIFGKVARWLGRSILNETHVVQVNGEVPAFSLFSTDSPANQQHWLDVVSGGVRSKRLVKDDRNFTLYERDVADANGLVIRKQFDLGEIRHTDAAPKQTISNTSAATDEKNWRWVANAQELILQLFNDAYAAGVSGLGLRRNGTTPDGVTLRQRLILTGSGGSLSSLNVSAANGDARPASLFTVSAASAQNLTFLGSGTVGQLVILHFTDSNTTLVHSTAGATGSLNLAGGRNWNPKAGDCIIFYRNGTTWEEVTRSAAAYTYVQAAGAPTVNASRVGEEYFDPSAKIWYKAVQTGTGATDWKPITN
;
A
#
# COMPACT_ATOMS: atom_id res chain seq x y z
N MET A 1 55.12 -35.47 49.75
CA MET A 1 56.30 -35.82 50.57
C MET A 1 56.66 -34.61 51.42
N THR A 2 56.77 -34.75 52.73
CA THR A 2 57.17 -33.66 53.63
C THR A 2 58.70 -33.54 53.70
N THR A 3 59.21 -32.41 54.18
CA THR A 3 60.66 -32.20 54.36
C THR A 3 61.27 -33.24 55.30
N ASP A 4 60.51 -33.70 56.29
CA ASP A 4 60.93 -34.70 57.27
C ASP A 4 61.07 -36.11 56.67
N GLU A 5 60.19 -36.47 55.72
CA GLU A 5 60.29 -37.72 54.96
C GLU A 5 61.54 -37.74 54.07
N ILE A 6 61.86 -36.59 53.45
CA ILE A 6 63.08 -36.43 52.64
C ILE A 6 64.32 -36.54 53.54
N HIS A 7 64.33 -35.89 54.70
CA HIS A 7 65.43 -36.01 55.66
C HIS A 7 65.60 -37.44 56.16
N SER A 8 64.51 -38.16 56.47
CA SER A 8 64.57 -39.56 56.91
C SER A 8 65.13 -40.50 55.84
N LEU A 9 64.75 -40.31 54.57
CA LEU A 9 65.30 -41.09 53.45
C LEU A 9 66.79 -40.79 53.20
N VAL A 10 67.19 -39.52 53.32
CA VAL A 10 68.60 -39.11 53.24
C VAL A 10 69.41 -39.71 54.39
N ASP A 11 68.89 -39.68 55.62
CA ASP A 11 69.54 -40.23 56.79
C ASP A 11 69.69 -41.77 56.70
N ALA A 12 68.66 -42.49 56.24
CA ALA A 12 68.73 -43.93 56.02
C ALA A 12 69.75 -44.31 54.92
N ALA A 13 69.87 -43.49 53.88
CA ALA A 13 70.86 -43.69 52.81
C ALA A 13 72.30 -43.41 53.30
N LEU A 14 72.46 -42.42 54.17
CA LEU A 14 73.75 -42.07 54.77
C LEU A 14 74.19 -43.07 55.87
N GLN A 15 73.25 -43.68 56.60
CA GLN A 15 73.54 -44.70 57.63
C GLN A 15 74.08 -46.02 57.05
N ASN A 16 73.72 -46.35 55.81
CA ASN A 16 74.23 -47.54 55.12
C ASN A 16 75.59 -47.34 54.45
N SER A 17 76.20 -46.15 54.59
CA SER A 17 77.52 -45.85 54.02
C SER A 17 78.63 -46.13 55.04
N PRO A 18 79.70 -46.86 54.69
CA PRO A 18 80.75 -47.24 55.62
C PRO A 18 81.48 -46.02 56.23
N PRO A 19 81.92 -46.09 57.51
CA PRO A 19 82.43 -44.94 58.23
C PRO A 19 83.91 -44.69 57.90
N ALA A 20 84.19 -43.90 56.87
CA ALA A 20 85.46 -43.18 56.77
C ALA A 20 85.30 -41.90 55.95
N GLN A 21 85.49 -40.77 56.64
CA GLN A 21 85.84 -39.42 56.19
C GLN A 21 85.08 -38.84 54.96
N SER A 22 84.28 -37.82 55.26
CA SER A 22 83.30 -37.13 54.40
C SER A 22 82.08 -37.99 54.05
N ARG A 23 80.94 -37.71 54.71
CA ARG A 23 79.62 -38.20 54.28
C ARG A 23 79.26 -37.48 52.97
N SER A 24 79.94 -37.82 51.88
CA SER A 24 79.59 -37.36 50.54
C SER A 24 78.54 -38.30 49.98
N ILE A 25 77.41 -37.74 49.50
CA ILE A 25 76.41 -38.52 48.78
C ILE A 25 77.06 -38.96 47.48
N THR A 26 77.39 -40.24 47.35
CA THR A 26 77.93 -40.78 46.10
C THR A 26 76.88 -40.67 44.99
N ALA A 27 77.32 -40.56 43.74
CA ALA A 27 76.41 -40.47 42.59
C ALA A 27 75.43 -41.66 42.50
N ASN A 28 75.81 -42.84 43.02
CA ASN A 28 74.93 -44.00 43.12
C ASN A 28 73.84 -43.84 44.18
N ILE A 29 74.19 -43.31 45.36
CA ILE A 29 73.20 -43.03 46.41
C ILE A 29 72.23 -41.95 45.93
N LEU A 30 72.72 -40.89 45.28
CA LEU A 30 71.88 -39.84 44.71
C LEU A 30 70.94 -40.38 43.62
N ARG A 31 71.41 -41.28 42.75
CA ARG A 31 70.55 -41.94 41.74
C ARG A 31 69.47 -42.81 42.37
N THR A 32 69.78 -43.55 43.43
CA THR A 32 68.80 -44.38 44.13
C THR A 32 67.74 -43.51 44.81
N LEU A 33 68.17 -42.45 45.49
CA LEU A 33 67.26 -41.46 46.11
C LEU A 33 66.39 -40.77 45.05
N LEU A 34 66.96 -40.34 43.92
CA LEU A 34 66.21 -39.75 42.81
C LEU A 34 65.22 -40.75 42.18
N LYS A 35 65.56 -42.03 42.04
CA LYS A 35 64.63 -43.06 41.56
C LYS A 35 63.49 -43.30 42.54
N GLN A 36 63.76 -43.25 43.83
CA GLN A 36 62.77 -43.47 44.87
C GLN A 36 61.84 -42.26 45.01
N ILE A 37 62.40 -41.05 45.02
CA ILE A 37 61.65 -39.78 44.94
C ILE A 37 60.82 -39.72 43.65
N ALA A 38 61.39 -40.08 42.50
CA ALA A 38 60.64 -40.14 41.23
C ALA A 38 59.55 -41.22 41.25
N GLY A 39 59.82 -42.39 41.84
CA GLY A 39 58.85 -43.45 42.05
C GLY A 39 57.69 -43.02 42.94
N ASP A 40 57.98 -42.30 44.02
CA ASP A 40 56.98 -41.77 44.96
C ASP A 40 56.22 -40.57 44.38
N LEU A 41 56.86 -39.72 43.57
CA LEU A 41 56.20 -38.67 42.81
C LEU A 41 55.27 -39.26 41.75
N ILE A 42 55.72 -40.28 41.02
CA ILE A 42 54.89 -41.01 40.05
C ILE A 42 53.74 -41.73 40.77
N SER A 43 54.00 -42.33 41.94
CA SER A 43 52.98 -42.98 42.78
C SER A 43 51.97 -41.96 43.34
N GLN A 44 52.42 -40.81 43.83
CA GLN A 44 51.55 -39.71 44.29
C GLN A 44 50.75 -39.11 43.13
N GLN A 45 51.34 -38.96 41.95
CA GLN A 45 50.66 -38.49 40.75
C GLN A 45 49.62 -39.51 40.25
N ASN A 46 49.93 -40.81 40.34
CA ASN A 46 48.99 -41.90 40.05
C ASN A 46 47.90 -42.06 41.12
N ASN A 47 48.16 -41.72 42.38
CA ASN A 47 47.19 -41.75 43.47
C ASN A 47 46.25 -40.54 43.48
N ARG A 48 46.61 -39.41 42.87
CA ARG A 48 45.68 -38.26 42.71
C ARG A 48 44.53 -38.53 41.75
N LEU A 49 44.63 -39.57 40.90
CA LEU A 49 43.57 -40.01 39.98
C LEU A 49 43.45 -41.53 40.07
N ARG A 50 43.01 -42.03 41.23
CA ARG A 50 42.79 -43.47 41.40
C ARG A 50 41.78 -43.97 40.36
N ARG A 51 42.23 -44.87 39.49
CA ARG A 51 41.35 -45.62 38.58
C ARG A 51 40.65 -46.72 39.36
N VAL A 52 39.34 -46.62 39.48
CA VAL A 52 38.52 -47.63 40.15
C VAL A 52 38.11 -48.69 39.12
N PRO A 53 38.43 -49.99 39.34
CA PRO A 53 38.02 -51.07 38.45
C PRO A 53 36.49 -51.16 38.35
N PHE A 54 35.98 -51.55 37.17
CA PHE A 54 34.54 -51.62 36.89
C PHE A 54 33.73 -52.49 37.89
N ASN A 55 34.37 -53.48 38.51
CA ASN A 55 33.73 -54.43 39.43
C ASN A 55 33.68 -53.95 40.89
N LEU A 56 34.32 -52.82 41.22
CA LEU A 56 34.28 -52.20 42.54
C LEU A 56 33.29 -51.03 42.49
N GLY A 57 32.16 -51.16 43.18
CA GLY A 57 31.29 -50.02 43.42
C GLY A 57 32.03 -48.90 44.17
N LEU A 58 31.72 -47.65 43.84
CA LEU A 58 32.32 -46.46 44.50
C LEU A 58 31.97 -46.33 45.99
N THR A 59 31.12 -47.21 46.53
CA THR A 59 30.70 -47.27 47.93
C THR A 59 31.85 -47.54 48.91
N GLY A 60 32.99 -48.04 48.44
CA GLY A 60 34.20 -48.27 49.24
C GLY A 60 35.35 -47.29 49.00
N VAL A 61 35.17 -46.27 48.15
CA VAL A 61 36.23 -45.32 47.76
C VAL A 61 36.01 -44.00 48.51
N ASP A 62 37.08 -43.41 49.06
CA ASP A 62 37.02 -42.21 49.93
C ASP A 62 37.85 -41.02 49.37
N ASP A 63 38.40 -41.19 48.17
CA ASP A 63 39.27 -40.20 47.51
C ASP A 63 38.45 -38.98 47.03
N ASP A 64 39.05 -37.78 47.08
CA ASP A 64 38.41 -36.52 46.67
C ASP A 64 38.12 -36.46 45.17
N GLU A 65 38.95 -37.10 44.34
CA GLU A 65 38.79 -37.20 42.90
C GLU A 65 39.15 -38.62 42.43
N VAL A 66 38.28 -39.23 41.61
CA VAL A 66 38.46 -40.61 41.11
C VAL A 66 38.22 -40.71 39.61
N GLN A 67 38.91 -41.62 38.93
CA GLN A 67 38.57 -42.03 37.57
C GLN A 67 37.74 -43.30 37.60
N PHE A 68 36.50 -43.23 37.12
CA PHE A 68 35.58 -44.36 37.04
C PHE A 68 34.78 -44.31 35.73
N GLN A 69 34.68 -45.45 35.04
CA GLN A 69 34.01 -45.57 33.74
C GLN A 69 34.46 -44.53 32.69
N GLY A 70 35.77 -44.25 32.64
CA GLY A 70 36.35 -43.29 31.69
C GLY A 70 36.04 -41.82 31.98
N ALA A 71 35.46 -41.52 33.14
CA ALA A 71 35.17 -40.17 33.58
C ALA A 71 35.85 -39.83 34.91
N THR A 72 36.09 -38.55 35.11
CA THR A 72 36.56 -38.02 36.39
C THR A 72 35.36 -37.63 37.26
N TRP A 73 35.41 -38.02 38.53
CA TRP A 73 34.37 -37.77 39.52
C TRP A 73 34.96 -37.09 40.75
N ILE A 74 34.27 -36.09 41.27
CA ILE A 74 34.65 -35.32 42.46
C ILE A 74 33.71 -35.70 43.60
N LYS A 75 34.28 -35.93 44.78
CA LYS A 75 33.56 -36.18 46.01
C LYS A 75 32.83 -34.92 46.49
N GLU A 76 31.58 -35.07 46.90
CA GLU A 76 30.80 -34.00 47.53
C GLU A 76 29.92 -34.55 48.66
N ALA A 77 29.61 -33.69 49.64
CA ALA A 77 28.75 -34.08 50.76
C ALA A 77 27.32 -34.41 50.29
N GLY A 78 26.71 -35.43 50.91
CA GLY A 78 25.34 -35.86 50.62
C GLY A 78 25.26 -37.31 50.19
N THR A 79 24.05 -37.80 49.91
CA THR A 79 23.82 -39.17 49.42
C THR A 79 23.04 -39.12 48.11
N ILE A 80 23.08 -40.23 47.36
CA ILE A 80 22.26 -40.43 46.18
C ILE A 80 21.83 -41.90 46.11
N ALA A 81 20.57 -42.15 45.78
CA ALA A 81 19.94 -43.47 45.70
C ALA A 81 19.28 -43.69 44.33
N PRO A 82 19.07 -44.97 43.93
CA PRO A 82 18.30 -45.28 42.73
C PRO A 82 16.95 -44.54 42.71
N GLY A 83 16.61 -43.96 41.56
CA GLY A 83 15.37 -43.18 41.38
C GLY A 83 15.51 -41.68 41.67
N GLN A 84 16.60 -41.23 42.30
CA GLN A 84 16.87 -39.80 42.47
C GLN A 84 17.48 -39.18 41.20
N ALA A 85 17.22 -37.88 40.98
CA ALA A 85 17.72 -37.16 39.81
C ALA A 85 19.26 -37.20 39.75
N GLY A 86 19.79 -37.46 38.56
CA GLY A 86 21.22 -37.57 38.32
C GLY A 86 21.87 -38.91 38.71
N TYR A 87 21.18 -39.79 39.44
CA TYR A 87 21.70 -41.11 39.80
C TYR A 87 22.09 -41.92 38.56
N GLY A 88 23.28 -42.52 38.59
CA GLY A 88 23.78 -43.41 37.53
C GLY A 88 24.39 -42.71 36.32
N GLY A 89 24.21 -41.38 36.18
CA GLY A 89 24.76 -40.62 35.05
C GLY A 89 25.68 -39.47 35.46
N VAL A 90 25.23 -38.61 36.38
CA VAL A 90 26.03 -37.45 36.86
C VAL A 90 26.35 -37.50 38.35
N LEU A 91 25.61 -38.31 39.09
CA LEU A 91 25.85 -38.62 40.49
C LEU A 91 25.96 -40.13 40.68
N LEU A 92 26.94 -40.54 41.47
CA LEU A 92 27.11 -41.94 41.89
C LEU A 92 27.19 -42.03 43.42
N PRO A 93 26.66 -43.12 44.02
CA PRO A 93 26.76 -43.33 45.45
C PRO A 93 28.22 -43.49 45.88
N GLY A 94 28.62 -42.75 46.92
CA GLY A 94 29.90 -42.93 47.60
C GLY A 94 29.73 -43.75 48.89
N LYS A 95 30.76 -43.76 49.72
CA LYS A 95 30.66 -44.26 51.11
C LYS A 95 29.73 -43.33 51.91
N ALA A 96 29.18 -43.84 53.01
CA ALA A 96 28.18 -43.14 53.81
C ALA A 96 28.54 -41.67 54.09
N GLY A 97 27.60 -40.77 53.76
CA GLY A 97 27.74 -39.32 53.98
C GLY A 97 28.25 -38.50 52.78
N PHE A 98 28.73 -39.16 51.71
CA PHE A 98 29.11 -38.46 50.48
C PHE A 98 28.67 -39.19 49.21
N ARG A 99 28.69 -38.44 48.11
CA ARG A 99 28.40 -38.90 46.75
C ARG A 99 29.47 -38.39 45.80
N TYR A 100 29.56 -39.01 44.64
CA TYR A 100 30.48 -38.61 43.58
C TYR A 100 29.73 -37.87 42.48
N ARG A 101 30.20 -36.68 42.12
CA ARG A 101 29.69 -35.87 41.01
C ARG A 101 30.65 -35.89 39.84
N ARG A 102 30.13 -36.12 38.64
CA ARG A 102 30.95 -36.10 37.42
C ARG A 102 31.54 -34.70 37.18
N LYS A 103 32.84 -34.61 36.92
CA LYS A 103 33.57 -33.36 36.66
C LYS A 103 33.42 -32.95 35.19
N LYS A 104 32.41 -32.13 34.91
CA LYS A 104 32.10 -31.60 33.57
C LYS A 104 31.24 -30.34 33.66
N ASP A 105 31.29 -29.51 32.62
CA ASP A 105 30.60 -28.21 32.58
C ASP A 105 29.13 -28.31 32.13
N TYR A 106 28.73 -29.45 31.55
CA TYR A 106 27.38 -29.70 31.05
C TYR A 106 26.97 -31.14 31.30
N ILE A 107 25.66 -31.40 31.34
CA ILE A 107 25.11 -32.76 31.39
C ILE A 107 24.88 -33.22 29.96
N SER A 108 25.36 -34.40 29.57
CA SER A 108 25.05 -34.97 28.26
C SER A 108 23.92 -35.99 28.39
N VAL A 109 23.08 -36.09 27.37
CA VAL A 109 22.13 -37.20 27.24
C VAL A 109 22.82 -38.57 27.24
N LEU A 110 24.07 -38.65 26.76
CA LEU A 110 24.85 -39.89 26.75
C LEU A 110 25.23 -40.38 28.15
N ASP A 111 25.19 -39.51 29.16
CA ASP A 111 25.38 -39.93 30.56
C ASP A 111 24.28 -40.84 31.07
N PHE A 112 23.14 -40.89 30.37
CA PHE A 112 21.97 -41.70 30.71
C PHE A 112 21.59 -42.67 29.57
N ALA A 113 22.56 -43.03 28.71
CA ALA A 113 22.33 -43.91 27.56
C ALA A 113 21.85 -45.32 27.95
N ASP A 114 22.08 -45.75 29.19
CA ASP A 114 21.56 -46.98 29.78
C ASP A 114 20.02 -46.98 29.89
N ARG A 115 19.38 -45.81 29.84
CA ARG A 115 17.92 -45.63 29.93
C ARG A 115 17.23 -45.65 28.57
N VAL A 116 17.95 -45.90 27.48
CA VAL A 116 17.37 -46.00 26.13
C VAL A 116 16.60 -47.31 26.00
N VAL A 117 15.35 -47.24 25.54
CA VAL A 117 14.46 -48.42 25.38
C VAL A 117 14.10 -48.59 23.92
N GLY A 118 14.53 -49.69 23.29
CA GLY A 118 14.16 -49.99 21.89
C GLY A 118 14.54 -48.89 20.89
N SER A 119 15.67 -48.20 21.12
CA SER A 119 16.14 -47.01 20.39
C SER A 119 15.41 -45.70 20.71
N ASN A 120 14.44 -45.70 21.62
CA ASN A 120 13.77 -44.50 22.11
C ASN A 120 14.60 -43.85 23.23
N TRP A 121 14.97 -42.59 23.00
CA TRP A 121 15.83 -41.79 23.86
C TRP A 121 15.07 -40.92 24.86
N THR A 122 13.73 -40.97 24.87
CA THR A 122 12.91 -40.13 25.75
C THR A 122 13.33 -40.22 27.22
N MET A 123 13.49 -41.43 27.76
CA MET A 123 13.85 -41.61 29.18
C MET A 123 15.28 -41.13 29.49
N ALA A 124 16.22 -41.34 28.57
CA ALA A 124 17.60 -40.86 28.72
C ALA A 124 17.68 -39.33 28.72
N LEU A 125 16.98 -38.69 27.77
CA LEU A 125 16.96 -37.24 27.67
C LEU A 125 16.20 -36.59 28.82
N GLN A 126 15.05 -37.15 29.22
CA GLN A 126 14.32 -36.66 30.39
C GLN A 126 15.17 -36.75 31.66
N ALA A 127 15.88 -37.87 31.86
CA ALA A 127 16.80 -38.03 32.99
C ALA A 127 17.91 -36.97 33.02
N ALA A 128 18.45 -36.60 31.86
CA ALA A 128 19.45 -35.54 31.75
C ALA A 128 18.86 -34.16 32.11
N LEU A 129 17.63 -33.87 31.66
CA LEU A 129 16.90 -32.64 31.97
C LEU A 129 16.55 -32.54 33.45
N ASP A 130 16.07 -33.63 34.05
CA ASP A 130 15.74 -33.69 35.49
C ASP A 130 17.00 -33.51 36.35
N ALA A 131 18.11 -34.15 35.96
CA ALA A 131 19.40 -33.96 36.62
C ALA A 131 19.93 -32.52 36.51
N ALA A 132 19.60 -31.83 35.41
CA ALA A 132 19.98 -30.43 35.21
C ALA A 132 19.17 -29.47 36.08
N LYS A 133 17.88 -29.75 36.27
CA LYS A 133 16.96 -29.00 37.15
C LYS A 133 17.43 -29.01 38.60
N ASP A 134 17.84 -30.17 39.10
CA ASP A 134 18.22 -30.37 40.50
C ASP A 134 19.67 -29.96 40.81
N ASN A 135 20.40 -29.43 39.82
CA ASN A 135 21.77 -28.98 40.03
C ASN A 135 21.79 -27.64 40.80
N PRO A 136 22.46 -27.57 41.97
CA PRO A 136 22.47 -26.39 42.84
C PRO A 136 23.07 -25.12 42.21
N LEU A 137 23.75 -25.23 41.06
CA LEU A 137 24.31 -24.09 40.33
C LEU A 137 23.36 -23.42 39.30
N LYS A 138 22.09 -23.85 39.24
CA LYS A 138 20.91 -23.18 38.62
C LYS A 138 21.01 -22.60 37.19
N ARG A 139 22.01 -22.96 36.38
CA ARG A 139 22.04 -22.72 34.91
C ARG A 139 22.72 -23.87 34.18
N THR A 140 22.17 -25.06 34.29
CA THR A 140 22.80 -26.26 33.74
C THR A 140 22.41 -26.44 32.28
N ASN A 141 23.43 -26.56 31.42
CA ASN A 141 23.23 -26.89 30.02
C ASN A 141 23.13 -28.41 29.85
N VAL A 142 22.14 -28.87 29.10
CA VAL A 142 21.99 -30.26 28.64
C VAL A 142 22.44 -30.34 27.19
N TYR A 143 23.51 -31.09 26.95
CA TYR A 143 24.13 -31.30 25.65
C TYR A 143 23.65 -32.60 25.01
N CYS A 144 23.18 -32.50 23.77
CA CYS A 144 22.86 -33.63 22.92
C CYS A 144 23.87 -33.71 21.77
N PRO A 145 24.86 -34.62 21.80
CA PRO A 145 25.81 -34.81 20.70
C PRO A 145 25.12 -35.12 19.36
N ALA A 146 25.87 -34.95 18.26
CA ALA A 146 25.39 -35.23 16.90
C ALA A 146 24.96 -36.69 16.71
N GLN A 147 23.66 -36.94 16.75
CA GLN A 147 23.02 -38.22 16.40
C GLN A 147 21.50 -38.02 16.23
N GLN A 148 20.81 -39.10 15.86
CA GLN A 148 19.35 -39.14 15.81
C GLN A 148 18.80 -39.72 17.11
N TYR A 149 17.89 -38.97 17.73
CA TYR A 149 17.21 -39.33 18.97
C TYR A 149 15.75 -39.54 18.63
N LEU A 150 15.27 -40.78 18.68
CA LEU A 150 13.84 -41.06 18.61
C LEU A 150 13.20 -40.64 19.93
N ILE A 151 12.25 -39.70 19.89
CA ILE A 151 11.64 -39.07 21.06
C ILE A 151 10.11 -39.14 20.94
N ASP A 152 9.46 -39.62 22.00
CA ASP A 152 8.02 -39.44 22.19
C ASP A 152 7.69 -38.00 22.59
N GLN A 153 7.99 -37.65 23.83
CA GLN A 153 7.88 -36.31 24.37
C GLN A 153 8.94 -36.14 25.47
N VAL A 154 9.60 -34.98 25.50
CA VAL A 154 10.42 -34.57 26.64
C VAL A 154 9.96 -33.22 27.16
N VAL A 155 10.13 -33.01 28.45
CA VAL A 155 9.71 -31.80 29.14
C VAL A 155 10.93 -31.08 29.69
N ILE A 156 11.15 -29.84 29.23
CA ILE A 156 12.29 -29.02 29.63
C ILE A 156 11.90 -28.17 30.84
N PRO A 157 12.57 -28.35 31.99
CA PRO A 157 12.29 -27.55 33.18
C PRO A 157 12.73 -26.09 33.05
N THR A 158 12.14 -25.21 33.86
CA THR A 158 12.58 -23.83 34.05
C THR A 158 14.08 -23.74 34.37
N GLY A 159 14.78 -22.81 33.71
CA GLY A 159 16.21 -22.55 33.94
C GLY A 159 17.18 -23.55 33.32
N VAL A 160 16.68 -24.60 32.64
CA VAL A 160 17.50 -25.59 31.95
C VAL A 160 17.66 -25.18 30.47
N ASN A 161 18.90 -25.15 29.99
CA ASN A 161 19.19 -24.93 28.58
C ASN A 161 19.37 -26.29 27.88
N LEU A 162 18.76 -26.47 26.71
CA LEU A 162 18.96 -27.65 25.86
C LEU A 162 19.70 -27.24 24.59
N PHE A 163 20.81 -27.90 24.29
CA PHE A 163 21.56 -27.63 23.08
C PHE A 163 22.13 -28.86 22.40
N GLY A 164 22.27 -28.77 21.08
CA GLY A 164 22.84 -29.81 20.26
C GLY A 164 24.15 -29.43 19.58
N ASP A 165 24.52 -30.26 18.61
CA ASP A 165 25.72 -30.15 17.80
C ASP A 165 25.36 -29.84 16.34
N GLY A 166 24.62 -28.76 16.16
CA GLY A 166 24.25 -28.20 14.86
C GLY A 166 22.82 -28.52 14.41
N ALA A 167 22.30 -27.66 13.54
CA ALA A 167 20.98 -27.79 12.95
C ALA A 167 21.09 -27.96 11.43
N LEU A 168 20.63 -29.10 10.90
CA LEU A 168 20.73 -29.47 9.50
C LEU A 168 19.42 -30.07 8.98
N GLU A 169 19.00 -29.62 7.80
CA GLU A 169 17.79 -30.11 7.10
C GLU A 169 17.91 -31.56 6.65
N ARG A 170 19.15 -31.97 6.39
CA ARG A 170 19.55 -33.20 5.71
C ARG A 170 19.79 -34.32 6.71
N GLY A 171 19.04 -35.42 6.57
CA GLY A 171 19.06 -36.56 7.50
C GLY A 171 20.41 -37.31 7.57
N ASP A 172 21.19 -37.26 6.50
CA ASP A 172 22.47 -37.95 6.27
C ASP A 172 23.68 -37.30 6.94
N ARG A 173 23.61 -36.01 7.28
CA ARG A 173 24.74 -35.29 7.90
C ARG A 173 24.73 -35.42 9.42
N ALA A 174 25.92 -35.50 10.03
CA ALA A 174 26.06 -35.50 11.48
C ALA A 174 25.55 -34.16 12.06
N SER A 175 24.48 -34.24 12.85
CA SER A 175 23.94 -33.16 13.66
C SER A 175 22.95 -33.74 14.67
N THR A 176 22.57 -32.95 15.67
CA THR A 176 21.57 -33.37 16.66
C THR A 176 20.17 -33.31 16.06
N LYS A 177 19.47 -34.45 16.05
CA LYS A 177 18.13 -34.57 15.46
C LYS A 177 17.18 -35.27 16.41
N PHE A 178 16.12 -34.60 16.84
CA PHE A 178 15.01 -35.21 17.55
C PHE A 178 13.97 -35.68 16.54
N ILE A 179 13.71 -36.99 16.49
CA ILE A 179 12.76 -37.62 15.58
C ILE A 179 11.48 -37.91 16.35
N GLN A 180 10.37 -37.34 15.94
CA GLN A 180 9.06 -37.56 16.57
C GLN A 180 8.64 -39.02 16.43
N ASN A 181 8.35 -39.69 17.54
CA ASN A 181 7.93 -41.08 17.56
C ASN A 181 6.40 -41.25 17.69
N SER A 182 5.77 -40.40 18.52
CA SER A 182 4.35 -40.46 18.87
C SER A 182 3.56 -39.21 18.48
N ALA A 183 2.23 -39.29 18.57
CA ALA A 183 1.24 -38.28 18.19
C ALA A 183 1.13 -37.09 19.18
N VAL A 184 2.26 -36.66 19.73
CA VAL A 184 2.34 -35.61 20.76
C VAL A 184 3.46 -34.63 20.41
N ASP A 185 3.52 -33.52 21.13
CA ASP A 185 4.60 -32.54 20.97
C ASP A 185 5.94 -33.17 21.35
N VAL A 186 6.97 -32.98 20.51
CA VAL A 186 8.30 -33.57 20.74
C VAL A 186 8.95 -32.98 21.98
N ILE A 187 8.87 -31.65 22.11
CA ILE A 187 9.37 -30.91 23.27
C ILE A 187 8.23 -30.11 23.88
N ARG A 188 8.06 -30.28 25.19
CA ARG A 188 7.22 -29.48 26.07
C ARG A 188 8.06 -28.72 27.08
N ILE A 189 7.45 -27.73 27.72
CA ILE A 189 8.12 -26.82 28.64
C ILE A 189 7.43 -26.90 30.00
N ASP A 190 8.18 -27.16 31.07
CA ASP A 190 7.69 -27.07 32.44
C ASP A 190 8.09 -25.72 33.02
N GLY A 191 7.12 -24.81 33.16
CA GLY A 191 7.31 -23.49 33.73
C GLY A 191 7.07 -23.46 35.25
N ASP A 192 7.73 -22.52 35.93
CA ASP A 192 7.50 -22.26 37.35
C ASP A 192 6.19 -21.50 37.51
N ILE A 193 5.29 -22.00 38.37
CA ILE A 193 4.05 -21.31 38.67
C ILE A 193 4.36 -20.14 39.60
N ASP A 194 4.08 -18.93 39.12
CA ASP A 194 3.98 -17.76 39.97
C ASP A 194 2.73 -17.92 40.85
N THR A 195 2.95 -18.07 42.14
CA THR A 195 1.89 -18.29 43.14
C THR A 195 0.95 -17.10 43.29
N SER A 196 1.36 -15.91 42.85
CA SER A 196 0.53 -14.69 42.93
C SER A 196 -0.44 -14.55 41.75
N SER A 197 -0.03 -14.96 40.54
CA SER A 197 -0.85 -14.86 39.32
C SER A 197 -1.42 -16.19 38.84
N GLY A 198 -0.95 -17.32 39.38
CA GLY A 198 -1.28 -18.68 38.92
C GLY A 198 -0.71 -19.02 37.54
N ARG A 199 0.12 -18.14 36.96
CA ARG A 199 0.69 -18.31 35.62
C ARG A 199 1.99 -19.10 35.70
N ALA A 200 2.20 -19.97 34.71
CA ALA A 200 3.45 -20.70 34.57
C ALA A 200 4.40 -19.92 33.64
N TYR A 201 5.59 -19.63 34.13
CA TYR A 201 6.61 -18.91 33.36
C TYR A 201 7.85 -19.74 33.15
N TRP A 202 8.52 -19.55 32.02
CA TRP A 202 9.75 -20.26 31.71
C TRP A 202 10.85 -19.32 31.20
N PHE A 203 12.09 -19.57 31.61
CA PHE A 203 13.27 -18.94 31.06
C PHE A 203 14.34 -19.99 30.78
N GLY A 204 15.06 -19.87 29.66
CA GLY A 204 16.09 -20.81 29.25
C GLY A 204 16.45 -20.66 27.78
N LYS A 205 17.33 -21.53 27.28
CA LYS A 205 17.80 -21.47 25.89
C LYS A 205 17.64 -22.82 25.20
N LEU A 206 17.12 -22.77 23.97
CA LEU A 206 17.00 -23.92 23.08
C LEU A 206 17.79 -23.64 21.80
N TYR A 207 18.81 -24.43 21.49
CA TYR A 207 19.66 -24.12 20.33
C TYR A 207 20.48 -25.25 19.71
N ASN A 208 20.89 -25.06 18.46
CA ASN A 208 21.81 -25.93 17.71
C ASN A 208 21.30 -27.38 17.51
N PHE A 209 20.03 -27.58 17.16
CA PHE A 209 19.50 -28.91 16.83
C PHE A 209 18.39 -28.86 15.79
N SER A 210 17.95 -30.02 15.33
CA SER A 210 16.81 -30.14 14.42
C SER A 210 15.72 -31.05 14.99
N ILE A 211 14.47 -30.78 14.64
CA ILE A 211 13.32 -31.62 14.96
C ILE A 211 12.72 -32.12 13.65
N MET A 212 12.62 -33.44 13.53
CA MET A 212 12.03 -34.13 12.39
C MET A 212 10.68 -34.71 12.85
N GLY A 213 9.61 -34.07 12.43
CA GLY A 213 8.25 -34.54 12.68
C GLY A 213 7.92 -35.81 11.91
N LYS A 214 6.85 -36.47 12.34
CA LYS A 214 6.32 -37.70 11.74
C LYS A 214 4.95 -37.38 11.14
N PRO A 215 4.85 -37.18 9.81
CA PRO A 215 3.58 -36.81 9.16
C PRO A 215 2.42 -37.73 9.46
N SER A 216 2.69 -39.03 9.63
CA SER A 216 1.69 -40.04 9.96
C SER A 216 1.19 -40.00 11.41
N ALA A 217 1.76 -39.17 12.28
CA ALA A 217 1.40 -39.11 13.71
C ALA A 217 0.10 -38.34 13.97
N GLY A 218 -0.45 -37.61 12.99
CA GLY A 218 -1.75 -36.93 13.08
C GLY A 218 -1.76 -35.64 13.92
N SER A 219 -0.95 -35.53 14.97
CA SER A 219 -0.82 -34.34 15.82
C SER A 219 0.59 -34.14 16.39
N GLY A 220 0.85 -32.94 16.90
CA GLY A 220 2.06 -32.59 17.64
C GLY A 220 2.83 -31.43 17.01
N TYR A 221 3.25 -30.49 17.85
CA TYR A 221 4.22 -29.46 17.50
C TYR A 221 5.65 -29.98 17.69
N GLY A 222 6.62 -29.34 17.03
CA GLY A 222 8.03 -29.59 17.34
C GLY A 222 8.37 -29.14 18.77
N ILE A 223 7.97 -27.92 19.11
CA ILE A 223 8.09 -27.36 20.46
C ILE A 223 6.75 -26.75 20.85
N SER A 224 6.22 -27.07 22.02
CA SER A 224 5.02 -26.47 22.56
C SER A 224 5.31 -25.89 23.94
N PHE A 225 4.99 -24.61 24.14
CA PHE A 225 5.06 -23.96 25.45
C PHE A 225 3.83 -24.34 26.28
N ARG A 226 3.76 -25.63 26.58
CA ARG A 226 2.76 -26.27 27.43
C ARG A 226 3.48 -27.24 28.37
N ARG A 227 2.95 -27.37 29.59
CA ARG A 227 3.40 -28.43 30.51
C ARG A 227 2.91 -29.79 30.03
N ALA A 228 3.38 -30.85 30.69
CA ALA A 228 2.98 -32.23 30.38
C ALA A 228 1.45 -32.43 30.41
N ASP A 229 0.73 -31.72 31.28
CA ASP A 229 -0.73 -31.76 31.42
C ASP A 229 -1.49 -30.89 30.38
N GLY A 230 -0.78 -30.15 29.53
CA GLY A 230 -1.35 -29.27 28.51
C GLY A 230 -1.60 -27.82 28.95
N THR A 231 -1.38 -27.50 30.23
CA THR A 231 -1.45 -26.12 30.74
C THR A 231 -0.44 -25.23 30.02
N THR A 232 -0.84 -23.99 29.72
CA THR A 232 -0.02 -23.06 28.93
C THR A 232 1.12 -22.49 29.76
N VAL A 233 2.27 -22.30 29.13
CA VAL A 233 3.46 -21.68 29.74
C VAL A 233 3.81 -20.43 28.95
N THR A 234 4.11 -19.34 29.65
CA THR A 234 4.55 -18.10 29.05
C THR A 234 6.08 -18.04 29.13
N PRO A 235 6.82 -18.07 28.01
CA PRO A 235 8.24 -17.74 28.04
C PRO A 235 8.44 -16.31 28.54
N GLN A 236 9.44 -16.12 29.38
CA GLN A 236 9.79 -14.84 29.96
C GLN A 236 11.31 -14.62 29.97
N ASP A 237 11.69 -13.36 30.18
CA ASP A 237 13.06 -12.91 30.38
C ASP A 237 14.04 -13.53 29.38
N LEU A 238 15.16 -14.09 29.86
CA LEU A 238 16.30 -14.60 29.09
C LEU A 238 16.00 -15.78 28.13
N THR A 239 14.73 -16.00 27.79
CA THR A 239 14.28 -16.97 26.80
C THR A 239 14.86 -16.67 25.42
N HIS A 240 15.66 -17.61 24.91
CA HIS A 240 16.27 -17.50 23.59
C HIS A 240 16.18 -18.83 22.84
N ILE A 241 15.54 -18.80 21.67
CA ILE A 241 15.45 -19.96 20.78
C ILE A 241 16.26 -19.63 19.53
N HIS A 242 17.34 -20.36 19.25
CA HIS A 242 18.17 -20.02 18.10
C HIS A 242 18.86 -21.19 17.39
N ASN A 243 19.10 -21.02 16.08
CA ASN A 243 19.76 -22.04 15.25
C ASN A 243 19.05 -23.40 15.34
N ILE A 244 17.75 -23.42 15.05
CA ILE A 244 16.91 -24.62 15.06
C ILE A 244 16.24 -24.81 13.71
N ILE A 245 16.15 -26.05 13.27
CA ILE A 245 15.36 -26.44 12.09
C ILE A 245 14.25 -27.38 12.53
N ILE A 246 12.99 -27.07 12.22
CA ILE A 246 11.84 -27.96 12.48
C ILE A 246 11.17 -28.29 11.15
N ARG A 247 10.84 -29.57 10.94
CA ARG A 247 10.18 -29.98 9.70
C ARG A 247 9.11 -31.03 9.89
N ALA A 248 8.12 -31.02 9.01
CA ALA A 248 7.15 -32.09 8.84
C ALA A 248 6.39 -32.47 10.12
N THR A 249 6.15 -31.50 11.00
CA THR A 249 5.36 -31.69 12.22
C THR A 249 3.87 -31.50 11.93
N PRO A 250 2.97 -32.36 12.46
CA PRO A 250 1.56 -32.33 12.10
C PRO A 250 0.76 -31.10 12.55
N SER A 251 1.14 -30.44 13.66
CA SER A 251 0.40 -29.28 14.18
C SER A 251 1.08 -27.93 13.92
N GLY A 252 2.40 -27.92 13.70
CA GLY A 252 3.19 -26.70 13.48
C GLY A 252 4.61 -26.83 14.04
N GLY A 253 5.45 -25.81 13.84
CA GLY A 253 6.84 -25.83 14.32
C GLY A 253 6.93 -25.55 15.82
N ILE A 254 6.68 -24.30 16.23
CA ILE A 254 6.72 -23.84 17.62
C ILE A 254 5.37 -23.21 17.99
N GLU A 255 4.76 -23.66 19.09
CA GLU A 255 3.56 -23.07 19.65
C GLU A 255 3.88 -22.23 20.90
N PHE A 256 3.49 -20.95 20.87
CA PHE A 256 3.42 -20.06 22.02
C PHE A 256 1.94 -19.79 22.32
N PRO A 257 1.29 -20.61 23.16
CA PRO A 257 -0.15 -20.52 23.32
C PRO A 257 -0.60 -19.37 24.23
N ASP A 258 0.33 -18.75 24.98
CA ASP A 258 0.01 -17.70 25.95
C ASP A 258 1.03 -16.55 26.00
N GLY A 259 1.42 -16.06 24.82
CA GLY A 259 2.27 -14.89 24.64
C GLY A 259 3.71 -15.08 25.11
N ALA A 260 4.41 -13.98 25.41
CA ALA A 260 5.80 -13.99 25.87
C ALA A 260 6.29 -12.65 26.44
N LEU A 261 7.13 -12.66 27.48
CA LEU A 261 7.47 -11.47 28.27
C LEU A 261 8.96 -11.40 28.70
N PRO A 262 9.91 -10.88 27.89
CA PRO A 262 10.00 -10.83 26.43
C PRO A 262 10.39 -12.18 25.79
N LEU A 263 10.56 -12.21 24.46
CA LEU A 263 11.01 -13.37 23.69
C LEU A 263 11.94 -12.98 22.55
N THR A 264 13.01 -13.76 22.37
CA THR A 264 13.84 -13.73 21.15
C THR A 264 13.84 -15.10 20.47
N VAL A 265 13.45 -15.11 19.20
CA VAL A 265 13.62 -16.25 18.28
C VAL A 265 14.54 -15.81 17.16
N ASP A 266 15.68 -16.48 16.99
CA ASP A 266 16.70 -16.07 16.01
C ASP A 266 17.22 -17.24 15.15
N THR A 267 17.45 -17.01 13.85
CA THR A 267 18.07 -17.98 12.95
C THR A 267 17.37 -19.35 13.02
N VAL A 268 16.06 -19.37 12.76
CA VAL A 268 15.25 -20.61 12.77
C VAL A 268 14.69 -20.91 11.39
N LYS A 269 14.53 -22.20 11.08
CA LYS A 269 13.95 -22.65 9.81
C LYS A 269 12.81 -23.64 9.98
N PHE A 270 11.71 -23.42 9.27
CA PHE A 270 10.51 -24.28 9.29
C PHE A 270 10.21 -24.85 7.92
N LEU A 271 10.11 -26.16 7.79
CA LEU A 271 9.92 -26.83 6.50
C LEU A 271 8.73 -27.79 6.54
N TRP A 272 7.74 -27.54 5.68
CA TRP A 272 6.63 -28.46 5.44
C TRP A 272 5.82 -28.86 6.69
N CYS A 273 5.68 -27.97 7.67
CA CYS A 273 4.76 -28.22 8.79
C CYS A 273 3.30 -28.16 8.31
N ASN A 274 2.42 -29.01 8.84
CA ASN A 274 0.99 -29.01 8.50
C ASN A 274 0.17 -27.99 9.31
N GLY A 275 0.86 -27.19 10.13
CA GLY A 275 0.39 -25.92 10.66
C GLY A 275 1.50 -24.86 10.58
N PRO A 276 1.35 -23.71 11.24
CA PRO A 276 2.29 -22.61 11.11
C PRO A 276 3.71 -23.01 11.53
N GLY A 277 4.72 -22.37 10.95
CA GLY A 277 6.10 -22.51 11.43
C GLY A 277 6.21 -22.06 12.89
N ILE A 278 5.70 -20.87 13.19
CA ILE A 278 5.50 -20.34 14.54
C ILE A 278 4.03 -19.98 14.70
N ASP A 279 3.40 -20.49 15.76
CA ASP A 279 2.05 -20.13 16.16
C ASP A 279 2.09 -19.37 17.49
N PHE A 280 1.90 -18.05 17.43
CA PHE A 280 1.97 -17.15 18.59
C PHE A 280 0.59 -16.62 18.93
N ALA A 281 0.04 -17.06 20.06
CA ALA A 281 -1.28 -16.67 20.53
C ALA A 281 -1.21 -16.11 21.95
N VAL A 282 -2.18 -15.27 22.31
CA VAL A 282 -2.41 -14.88 23.71
C VAL A 282 -3.81 -15.30 24.14
N THR A 283 -3.97 -15.76 25.38
CA THR A 283 -5.29 -16.13 25.93
C THR A 283 -5.97 -14.99 26.70
N GLY A 284 -5.34 -13.82 26.78
CA GLY A 284 -5.86 -12.65 27.47
C GLY A 284 -4.97 -11.42 27.27
N ALA A 285 -5.41 -10.28 27.81
CA ALA A 285 -4.71 -9.02 27.65
C ALA A 285 -3.37 -8.96 28.40
N ASN A 286 -2.44 -8.12 27.93
CA ASN A 286 -1.12 -7.84 28.52
C ASN A 286 -0.19 -9.06 28.65
N LYS A 287 -0.32 -10.04 27.76
CA LYS A 287 0.44 -11.30 27.82
C LYS A 287 1.64 -11.37 26.89
N PHE A 288 1.97 -10.28 26.19
CA PHE A 288 3.18 -10.21 25.39
C PHE A 288 3.86 -8.85 25.47
N GLN A 289 5.19 -8.82 25.46
CA GLN A 289 6.00 -7.60 25.58
C GLN A 289 7.31 -7.81 24.79
N SER A 290 7.70 -6.85 23.94
CA SER A 290 9.00 -6.82 23.25
C SER A 290 9.45 -8.16 22.63
N CYS A 291 8.65 -8.71 21.72
CA CYS A 291 8.95 -9.98 21.05
C CYS A 291 9.75 -9.75 19.75
N LEU A 292 10.89 -10.41 19.61
CA LEU A 292 11.79 -10.33 18.45
C LEU A 292 11.84 -11.66 17.70
N PHE A 293 11.59 -11.61 16.39
CA PHE A 293 11.74 -12.72 15.45
C PHE A 293 12.76 -12.32 14.38
N SER A 294 13.97 -12.86 14.47
CA SER A 294 15.11 -12.51 13.61
C SER A 294 15.57 -13.71 12.78
N GLY A 295 15.89 -13.51 11.50
CA GLY A 295 16.44 -14.57 10.66
C GLY A 295 15.51 -15.78 10.51
N VAL A 296 14.18 -15.56 10.54
CA VAL A 296 13.20 -16.63 10.40
C VAL A 296 13.05 -17.01 8.94
N SER A 297 13.23 -18.29 8.64
CA SER A 297 13.05 -18.84 7.30
C SER A 297 12.02 -19.96 7.29
N GLY A 298 11.27 -20.12 6.20
CA GLY A 298 10.55 -21.37 6.01
C GLY A 298 9.85 -21.53 4.67
N ASP A 299 9.56 -22.79 4.36
CA ASP A 299 9.06 -23.21 3.07
C ASP A 299 7.86 -24.17 3.24
N GLY A 300 6.73 -23.85 2.60
CA GLY A 300 5.59 -24.76 2.51
C GLY A 300 4.90 -25.12 3.83
N ASN A 301 4.90 -24.24 4.83
CA ASN A 301 4.15 -24.42 6.08
C ASN A 301 2.67 -24.03 5.90
N ASN A 302 1.75 -24.84 6.44
CA ASN A 302 0.32 -24.55 6.37
C ASN A 302 -0.06 -23.42 7.34
N GLY A 303 -1.01 -22.54 7.00
CA GLY A 303 -1.44 -21.46 7.89
C GLY A 303 -0.43 -20.31 8.12
N GLY A 304 0.74 -20.35 7.47
CA GLY A 304 1.74 -19.28 7.47
C GLY A 304 3.10 -19.70 8.02
N LEU A 305 4.13 -18.88 7.79
CA LEU A 305 5.44 -19.06 8.43
C LEU A 305 5.36 -18.63 9.91
N ILE A 306 4.76 -17.47 10.16
CA ILE A 306 4.47 -16.95 11.49
C ILE A 306 3.01 -16.53 11.54
N ARG A 307 2.27 -17.05 12.51
CA ARG A 307 0.89 -16.67 12.80
C ARG A 307 0.80 -16.02 14.18
N PHE A 308 0.16 -14.86 14.24
CA PHE A 308 -0.15 -14.12 15.47
C PHE A 308 -1.66 -14.14 15.71
N LYS A 309 -2.10 -14.45 16.94
CA LYS A 309 -3.52 -14.57 17.31
C LYS A 309 -3.88 -13.84 18.59
N ASN A 310 -4.92 -13.02 18.54
CA ASN A 310 -5.52 -12.33 19.70
C ASN A 310 -4.61 -11.31 20.40
N LEU A 311 -3.54 -10.83 19.75
CA LEU A 311 -2.64 -9.84 20.35
C LEU A 311 -3.39 -8.51 20.55
N ASP A 312 -2.98 -7.76 21.58
CA ASP A 312 -3.53 -6.45 21.91
C ASP A 312 -2.51 -5.32 21.66
N ALA A 313 -2.84 -4.09 22.05
CA ALA A 313 -2.00 -2.92 21.85
C ALA A 313 -0.88 -2.73 22.90
N GLN A 314 -0.75 -3.64 23.87
CA GLN A 314 0.07 -3.45 25.08
C GLN A 314 1.47 -4.06 24.95
N GLY A 315 1.66 -4.96 23.98
CA GLY A 315 2.96 -5.49 23.62
C GLY A 315 3.52 -4.91 22.33
N SER A 316 4.62 -5.50 21.84
CA SER A 316 5.19 -5.15 20.54
C SER A 316 5.84 -6.36 19.88
N ILE A 317 5.76 -6.40 18.55
CA ILE A 317 6.37 -7.43 17.70
C ILE A 317 7.39 -6.77 16.77
N THR A 318 8.58 -7.33 16.70
CA THR A 318 9.60 -6.97 15.70
C THR A 318 9.99 -8.20 14.91
N ILE A 319 9.93 -8.09 13.58
CA ILE A 319 10.36 -9.12 12.63
C ILE A 319 11.53 -8.56 11.84
N LEU A 320 12.66 -9.25 11.85
CA LEU A 320 13.90 -8.85 11.16
C LEU A 320 14.36 -9.97 10.21
N ASN A 321 14.59 -9.63 8.95
CA ASN A 321 15.16 -10.52 7.94
C ASN A 321 14.43 -11.87 7.80
N LEU A 322 13.16 -11.82 7.35
CA LEU A 322 12.34 -13.00 7.11
C LEU A 322 12.52 -13.52 5.68
N LYS A 323 12.64 -14.85 5.50
CA LYS A 323 12.55 -15.51 4.18
C LYS A 323 11.42 -16.52 4.15
N SER A 324 10.54 -16.39 3.17
CA SER A 324 9.41 -17.27 2.97
C SER A 324 9.36 -17.81 1.55
N GLU A 325 8.95 -19.07 1.41
CA GLU A 325 8.66 -19.68 0.12
C GLU A 325 7.34 -20.46 0.13
N GLN A 326 6.44 -20.09 -0.79
CA GLN A 326 5.29 -20.93 -1.10
C GLN A 326 5.78 -22.13 -1.89
N ARG A 327 5.55 -23.33 -1.33
CA ARG A 327 6.10 -24.57 -1.86
C ARG A 327 5.12 -25.71 -1.68
N VAL A 328 5.25 -26.73 -2.54
CA VAL A 328 4.55 -28.00 -2.37
C VAL A 328 4.98 -28.64 -1.05
N ASN A 329 3.98 -29.00 -0.25
CA ASN A 329 4.17 -29.84 0.93
C ASN A 329 3.84 -31.29 0.59
N SER A 330 4.88 -32.08 0.28
CA SER A 330 4.71 -33.48 -0.08
C SER A 330 4.37 -34.40 1.08
N HIS A 331 4.59 -33.95 2.31
CA HIS A 331 4.25 -34.71 3.52
C HIS A 331 2.74 -34.70 3.79
N TYR A 332 2.03 -33.68 3.31
CA TYR A 332 0.62 -33.43 3.61
C TYR A 332 -0.19 -33.10 2.36
N GLY A 333 -0.19 -34.01 1.38
CA GLY A 333 -1.12 -33.97 0.25
C GLY A 333 -0.59 -33.36 -1.04
N ASN A 334 0.72 -33.08 -1.17
CA ASN A 334 1.34 -32.50 -2.37
C ASN A 334 0.66 -31.19 -2.84
N VAL A 335 0.13 -30.41 -1.90
CA VAL A 335 -0.51 -29.12 -2.18
C VAL A 335 0.46 -27.97 -1.92
N GLY A 336 0.28 -26.86 -2.66
CA GLY A 336 1.00 -25.62 -2.39
C GLY A 336 0.57 -25.02 -1.05
N MET A 337 1.53 -24.79 -0.15
CA MET A 337 1.29 -24.23 1.18
C MET A 337 2.13 -22.96 1.40
N GLN A 338 1.80 -22.19 2.44
CA GLN A 338 2.44 -20.92 2.81
C GLN A 338 2.19 -19.79 1.80
N ASN A 339 0.93 -19.63 1.39
CA ASN A 339 0.52 -18.53 0.49
C ASN A 339 0.76 -17.14 1.10
N ASN A 340 0.59 -17.01 2.43
CA ASN A 340 0.88 -15.79 3.17
C ASN A 340 1.83 -16.14 4.33
N PRO A 341 3.07 -15.62 4.36
CA PRO A 341 4.01 -15.96 5.42
C PRO A 341 3.65 -15.40 6.78
N ILE A 342 3.14 -14.18 6.85
CA ILE A 342 2.82 -13.51 8.11
C ILE A 342 1.30 -13.39 8.19
N VAL A 343 0.70 -14.03 9.19
CA VAL A 343 -0.75 -14.02 9.38
C VAL A 343 -1.05 -13.37 10.73
N PHE A 344 -1.85 -12.32 10.73
CA PHE A 344 -2.41 -11.71 11.94
C PHE A 344 -3.89 -12.06 12.01
N ASP A 345 -4.32 -12.61 13.13
CA ASP A 345 -5.70 -13.01 13.36
C ASP A 345 -6.19 -12.35 14.65
N ASN A 346 -7.16 -11.45 14.52
CA ASN A 346 -7.74 -10.71 15.64
C ASN A 346 -6.70 -9.98 16.52
N CYS A 347 -5.73 -9.28 15.91
CA CYS A 347 -4.63 -8.60 16.61
C CYS A 347 -4.90 -7.09 16.77
N ALA A 348 -5.88 -6.71 17.58
CA ALA A 348 -6.35 -5.34 17.66
C ALA A 348 -5.32 -4.36 18.25
N GLY A 349 -4.90 -3.39 17.45
CA GLY A 349 -4.02 -2.29 17.86
C GLY A 349 -2.56 -2.70 18.09
N THR A 350 -2.19 -3.96 17.84
CA THR A 350 -0.86 -4.50 18.11
C THR A 350 0.24 -3.79 17.32
N PRO A 351 1.21 -3.15 17.98
CA PRO A 351 2.40 -2.60 17.34
C PRO A 351 3.27 -3.69 16.72
N VAL A 352 3.49 -3.62 15.41
CA VAL A 352 4.31 -4.56 14.63
C VAL A 352 5.31 -3.78 13.78
N THR A 353 6.59 -4.13 13.85
CA THR A 353 7.63 -3.62 12.96
C THR A 353 8.24 -4.75 12.15
N ILE A 354 8.34 -4.59 10.83
CA ILE A 354 8.91 -5.59 9.91
C ILE A 354 10.04 -4.96 9.11
N LEU A 355 11.26 -5.46 9.29
CA LEU A 355 12.47 -4.93 8.64
C LEU A 355 13.12 -6.04 7.84
N GLY A 356 13.05 -5.96 6.51
CA GLY A 356 13.57 -6.99 5.62
C GLY A 356 12.71 -8.25 5.62
N ALA A 357 11.97 -8.46 4.54
CA ALA A 357 11.25 -9.70 4.32
C ALA A 357 11.25 -10.07 2.84
N SER A 358 11.46 -11.35 2.55
CA SER A 358 11.41 -11.88 1.19
C SER A 358 10.37 -12.99 1.08
N HIS A 359 9.54 -12.93 0.05
CA HIS A 359 8.59 -13.99 -0.26
C HIS A 359 8.68 -14.40 -1.72
N ILE A 360 8.83 -15.71 -1.96
CA ILE A 360 8.95 -16.30 -3.28
C ILE A 360 8.00 -17.50 -3.42
N CYS A 361 7.82 -18.01 -4.63
CA CYS A 361 7.09 -19.24 -4.88
C CYS A 361 7.91 -20.19 -5.77
N SER A 362 7.94 -21.48 -5.44
CA SER A 362 8.51 -22.54 -6.30
C SER A 362 7.48 -23.62 -6.64
N TRP A 363 6.23 -23.43 -6.25
CA TRP A 363 5.15 -24.32 -6.62
C TRP A 363 4.73 -24.08 -8.08
N VAL A 364 4.69 -25.16 -8.85
CA VAL A 364 4.29 -25.17 -10.26
C VAL A 364 2.83 -25.61 -10.39
N TYR A 365 2.06 -25.00 -11.30
CA TYR A 365 0.67 -25.40 -11.54
C TYR A 365 0.59 -26.86 -11.98
N SER A 366 -0.26 -27.67 -11.34
CA SER A 366 -0.45 -29.07 -11.76
C SER A 366 -1.02 -29.20 -13.18
N SER A 367 -1.77 -28.20 -13.64
CA SER A 367 -2.31 -28.11 -15.01
C SER A 367 -1.34 -27.48 -16.02
N ASN A 368 -0.24 -26.88 -15.57
CA ASN A 368 0.79 -26.32 -16.45
C ASN A 368 2.19 -26.39 -15.78
N PRO A 369 2.94 -27.48 -16.00
CA PRO A 369 4.22 -27.75 -15.34
C PRO A 369 5.38 -26.83 -15.77
N VAL A 370 5.14 -25.88 -16.67
CA VAL A 370 6.14 -24.91 -17.15
C VAL A 370 6.01 -23.55 -16.44
N VAL A 371 4.91 -23.36 -15.70
CA VAL A 371 4.50 -22.08 -15.13
C VAL A 371 4.43 -22.19 -13.61
N ASN A 372 5.24 -21.38 -12.93
CA ASN A 372 5.16 -21.31 -11.48
C ASN A 372 3.95 -20.47 -11.05
N ASN A 373 3.38 -20.81 -9.91
CA ASN A 373 2.44 -19.94 -9.23
C ASN A 373 3.13 -18.67 -8.76
N LYS A 374 2.38 -17.58 -8.78
CA LYS A 374 2.77 -16.33 -8.14
C LYS A 374 2.69 -16.52 -6.61
N PRO A 375 3.65 -16.00 -5.83
CA PRO A 375 3.53 -15.94 -4.38
C PRO A 375 2.33 -15.08 -3.96
N GLY A 376 1.63 -15.46 -2.89
CA GLY A 376 0.60 -14.62 -2.29
C GLY A 376 1.18 -13.38 -1.58
N SER A 377 0.32 -12.65 -0.88
CA SER A 377 0.70 -11.43 -0.17
C SER A 377 1.56 -11.75 1.06
N LEU A 378 2.55 -10.89 1.36
CA LEU A 378 3.46 -11.12 2.50
C LEU A 378 2.70 -11.22 3.83
N ILE A 379 1.69 -10.37 4.00
CA ILE A 379 0.96 -10.20 5.25
C ILE A 379 -0.52 -10.38 4.96
N LYS A 380 -1.18 -11.21 5.76
CA LYS A 380 -2.63 -11.40 5.76
C LYS A 380 -3.20 -11.04 7.12
N VAL A 381 -4.22 -10.18 7.14
CA VAL A 381 -4.98 -9.86 8.36
C VAL A 381 -6.36 -10.51 8.29
N LEU A 382 -6.70 -11.27 9.33
CA LEU A 382 -7.94 -12.01 9.53
C LEU A 382 -8.73 -11.41 10.70
N GLY A 383 -10.06 -11.39 10.56
CA GLY A 383 -10.96 -10.92 11.63
C GLY A 383 -11.03 -9.39 11.79
N VAL A 384 -11.72 -8.95 12.85
CA VAL A 384 -12.03 -7.53 13.09
C VAL A 384 -10.91 -6.75 13.80
N GLY A 385 -10.04 -7.43 14.55
CA GLY A 385 -8.92 -6.83 15.26
C GLY A 385 -7.74 -6.55 14.33
N GLN A 386 -7.51 -5.28 14.01
CA GLN A 386 -6.45 -4.86 13.08
C GLN A 386 -5.15 -4.45 13.81
N PRO A 387 -3.98 -4.99 13.42
CA PRO A 387 -2.69 -4.59 14.00
C PRO A 387 -2.24 -3.20 13.48
N LYS A 388 -1.25 -2.60 14.14
CA LYS A 388 -0.53 -1.39 13.70
C LYS A 388 0.83 -1.80 13.13
N ILE A 389 0.94 -1.93 11.82
CA ILE A 389 2.12 -2.50 11.16
C ILE A 389 2.94 -1.39 10.50
N SER A 390 4.25 -1.37 10.73
CA SER A 390 5.22 -0.62 9.94
C SER A 390 6.17 -1.61 9.26
N TRP A 391 6.41 -1.48 7.97
CA TRP A 391 7.35 -2.34 7.25
C TRP A 391 8.30 -1.58 6.33
N LYS A 392 9.50 -2.15 6.15
CA LYS A 392 10.52 -1.62 5.24
C LYS A 392 11.41 -2.74 4.68
N GLY A 393 11.82 -2.61 3.43
CA GLY A 393 12.73 -3.57 2.78
C GLY A 393 12.05 -4.89 2.45
N VAL A 394 10.76 -4.85 2.10
CA VAL A 394 10.00 -6.01 1.64
C VAL A 394 10.25 -6.27 0.16
N SER A 395 10.51 -7.52 -0.21
CA SER A 395 10.68 -7.97 -1.58
C SER A 395 9.84 -9.23 -1.85
N ILE A 396 8.87 -9.13 -2.76
CA ILE A 396 8.13 -10.30 -3.23
C ILE A 396 8.59 -10.59 -4.67
N ARG A 397 9.13 -11.79 -4.91
CA ARG A 397 9.68 -12.14 -6.22
C ARG A 397 8.58 -12.74 -7.11
N VAL A 398 8.21 -12.00 -8.14
CA VAL A 398 7.35 -12.47 -9.23
C VAL A 398 8.21 -12.60 -10.49
N ARG A 399 8.20 -13.77 -11.15
CA ARG A 399 8.90 -13.99 -12.43
C ARG A 399 7.98 -13.65 -13.60
N ALA A 400 8.57 -13.29 -14.73
CA ALA A 400 7.85 -12.99 -15.97
C ALA A 400 6.98 -14.16 -16.48
N THR A 401 7.34 -15.39 -16.12
CA THR A 401 6.63 -16.61 -16.49
C THR A 401 5.59 -17.05 -15.46
N ASP A 402 5.40 -16.33 -14.35
CA ASP A 402 4.38 -16.69 -13.35
C ASP A 402 2.99 -16.31 -13.92
N THR A 403 2.03 -17.25 -13.98
CA THR A 403 0.70 -16.94 -14.54
C THR A 403 -0.08 -15.96 -13.67
N PRO A 404 -0.79 -15.00 -14.28
CA PRO A 404 -1.62 -14.06 -13.54
C PRO A 404 -2.93 -14.76 -13.16
N THR A 405 -3.12 -14.98 -11.87
CA THR A 405 -4.41 -14.65 -11.26
C THR A 405 -4.08 -13.49 -10.34
N ASP A 406 -4.41 -12.28 -10.76
CA ASP A 406 -4.17 -11.09 -9.93
C ASP A 406 -4.71 -11.35 -8.52
N PRO A 407 -3.90 -11.19 -7.46
CA PRO A 407 -4.44 -11.20 -6.12
C PRO A 407 -5.31 -9.95 -6.02
N ASP A 408 -6.61 -10.17 -5.86
CA ASP A 408 -7.57 -9.14 -5.51
C ASP A 408 -6.98 -8.25 -4.41
N PRO A 409 -7.07 -6.92 -4.52
CA PRO A 409 -6.97 -6.07 -3.35
C PRO A 409 -8.22 -6.35 -2.51
N MET A 410 -8.25 -7.45 -1.74
CA MET A 410 -9.45 -7.81 -1.01
C MET A 410 -9.62 -6.89 0.20
N ILE A 411 -10.62 -6.03 0.05
CA ILE A 411 -11.05 -5.03 1.00
C ILE A 411 -12.02 -5.73 1.94
N ILE A 412 -11.48 -6.22 3.06
CA ILE A 412 -12.16 -6.72 4.27
C ILE A 412 -12.45 -8.24 4.25
N ASP A 413 -11.93 -8.89 5.31
CA ASP A 413 -11.60 -10.31 5.51
C ASP A 413 -10.62 -10.88 4.46
N GLY A 414 -9.31 -10.87 4.77
CA GLY A 414 -8.28 -10.95 3.73
C GLY A 414 -7.80 -9.56 3.32
N GLN A 415 -7.49 -8.72 4.31
CA GLN A 415 -6.73 -7.49 4.06
C GLN A 415 -5.26 -7.86 3.91
N ASP A 416 -4.82 -7.83 2.67
CA ASP A 416 -3.48 -8.19 2.26
C ASP A 416 -2.65 -6.92 2.00
N ILE A 417 -1.38 -6.92 2.41
CA ILE A 417 -0.44 -5.89 1.97
C ILE A 417 0.02 -6.24 0.55
N PRO A 418 -0.25 -5.38 -0.47
CA PRO A 418 0.04 -5.72 -1.86
C PRO A 418 1.51 -6.06 -2.08
N TYR A 419 1.77 -7.07 -2.92
CA TYR A 419 3.11 -7.55 -3.24
C TYR A 419 4.01 -6.52 -3.96
N THR A 420 3.44 -5.38 -4.38
CA THR A 420 4.13 -4.28 -5.07
C THR A 420 4.73 -3.23 -4.12
N VAL A 421 4.49 -3.32 -2.81
CA VAL A 421 4.88 -2.29 -1.82
C VAL A 421 6.07 -2.74 -0.99
N SER A 422 7.23 -2.08 -1.15
CA SER A 422 8.47 -2.42 -0.44
C SER A 422 8.58 -1.81 0.97
N GLU A 423 7.81 -0.75 1.26
CA GLU A 423 7.74 -0.10 2.58
C GLU A 423 6.39 0.60 2.80
N GLY A 424 5.94 0.70 4.06
CA GLY A 424 4.64 1.30 4.38
C GLY A 424 4.28 1.24 5.86
N LYS A 425 3.09 1.75 6.18
CA LYS A 425 2.46 1.71 7.50
C LYS A 425 0.99 1.32 7.36
N TYR A 426 0.42 0.69 8.39
CA TYR A 426 -0.97 0.27 8.49
C TYR A 426 -1.46 0.50 9.93
N GLY A 427 -2.68 1.04 10.11
CA GLY A 427 -3.31 1.22 11.42
C GLY A 427 -2.92 2.47 12.24
N ASP A 428 -2.18 3.44 11.68
CA ASP A 428 -1.59 4.59 12.40
C ASP A 428 -2.55 5.82 12.55
N PHE A 429 -3.86 5.62 12.75
CA PHE A 429 -4.83 6.73 12.81
C PHE A 429 -5.30 7.05 14.24
N THR A 430 -4.94 8.25 14.73
CA THR A 430 -5.73 9.04 15.67
C THR A 430 -6.70 9.87 14.83
N SER A 431 -7.92 9.38 14.61
CA SER A 431 -8.94 10.20 13.94
C SER A 431 -9.42 11.28 14.91
N GLY A 432 -9.09 12.54 14.64
CA GLY A 432 -10.08 13.60 14.83
C GLY A 432 -11.32 13.19 14.04
N HIS A 433 -12.45 13.10 14.73
CA HIS A 433 -13.74 12.72 14.16
C HIS A 433 -14.03 13.50 12.87
N TRP A 434 -14.45 12.79 11.82
CA TRP A 434 -15.56 13.27 11.02
C TRP A 434 -16.51 12.11 10.72
N SER A 435 -17.74 12.28 11.17
CA SER A 435 -18.81 11.28 11.18
C SER A 435 -19.39 11.09 9.78
N GLY A 436 -19.50 9.82 9.39
CA GLY A 436 -20.20 9.39 8.20
C GLY A 436 -19.50 8.21 7.51
N THR A 437 -19.66 7.02 8.08
CA THR A 437 -19.48 5.65 7.53
C THR A 437 -18.29 5.33 6.59
N LYS A 438 -17.13 5.12 7.26
CA LYS A 438 -15.95 4.24 6.99
C LYS A 438 -14.82 4.71 6.03
N LEU A 439 -13.61 4.72 6.62
CA LEU A 439 -12.37 5.45 6.28
C LEU A 439 -11.31 4.62 5.52
N GLY A 440 -10.46 5.33 4.77
CA GLY A 440 -9.38 4.80 3.93
C GLY A 440 -8.07 4.41 4.65
N VAL A 441 -7.34 3.48 4.04
CA VAL A 441 -6.03 2.96 4.47
C VAL A 441 -4.94 3.59 3.60
N ILE A 442 -3.90 4.18 4.21
CA ILE A 442 -2.78 4.82 3.48
C ILE A 442 -1.56 3.90 3.55
N PHE A 443 -0.97 3.59 2.39
CA PHE A 443 0.32 2.91 2.29
C PHE A 443 1.36 3.83 1.62
N GLY A 444 2.38 4.30 2.37
CA GLY A 444 3.56 4.99 1.82
C GLY A 444 3.65 6.51 2.07
N LYS A 445 4.78 7.12 1.65
CA LYS A 445 5.16 8.52 1.95
C LYS A 445 4.85 9.46 0.77
N VAL A 446 3.65 10.03 0.69
CA VAL A 446 3.41 11.28 -0.07
C VAL A 446 2.32 12.16 0.55
N ALA A 447 2.55 13.47 0.51
CA ALA A 447 1.67 14.54 0.94
C ALA A 447 0.66 14.91 -0.16
N ARG A 448 -0.57 14.39 -0.09
CA ARG A 448 -1.84 15.11 -0.30
C ARG A 448 -3.04 14.16 -0.37
N TRP A 449 -4.15 14.67 0.15
CA TRP A 449 -5.45 14.04 0.36
C TRP A 449 -6.44 14.45 -0.74
N LEU A 450 -7.31 13.52 -1.18
CA LEU A 450 -8.60 13.85 -1.81
C LEU A 450 -9.64 12.84 -1.30
N GLY A 451 -10.60 13.31 -0.49
CA GLY A 451 -11.69 12.49 0.07
C GLY A 451 -12.87 12.32 -0.89
N ARG A 452 -13.73 11.31 -0.65
CA ARG A 452 -15.06 11.22 -1.28
C ARG A 452 -16.15 10.68 -0.34
N SER A 453 -17.37 11.06 -0.70
CA SER A 453 -18.66 11.02 0.02
C SER A 453 -19.31 9.62 0.12
N ILE A 454 -20.23 9.50 1.07
CA ILE A 454 -20.81 8.32 1.74
C ILE A 454 -21.85 7.52 0.95
N LEU A 455 -22.19 7.91 -0.28
CA LEU A 455 -23.27 7.25 -1.01
C LEU A 455 -22.75 6.77 -2.37
N ASN A 456 -22.60 5.44 -2.44
CA ASN A 456 -22.31 4.59 -3.60
C ASN A 456 -20.82 4.22 -3.80
N GLU A 457 -20.60 2.91 -3.66
CA GLU A 457 -19.45 2.08 -4.02
C GLU A 457 -18.33 2.79 -4.79
N THR A 458 -17.28 3.20 -4.08
CA THR A 458 -16.05 3.69 -4.72
C THR A 458 -14.84 2.94 -4.17
N HIS A 459 -14.24 2.08 -5.01
CA HIS A 459 -12.98 1.40 -4.73
C HIS A 459 -11.82 2.38 -4.95
N VAL A 460 -10.96 2.57 -3.94
CA VAL A 460 -9.73 3.37 -4.08
C VAL A 460 -8.58 2.44 -4.44
N VAL A 461 -7.98 2.64 -5.62
CA VAL A 461 -6.79 1.91 -6.07
C VAL A 461 -5.57 2.82 -5.95
N GLN A 462 -4.54 2.35 -5.25
CA GLN A 462 -3.23 2.97 -5.18
C GLN A 462 -2.45 2.68 -6.47
N VAL A 463 -2.04 3.73 -7.19
CA VAL A 463 -1.14 3.63 -8.35
C VAL A 463 0.30 3.91 -7.88
N ASN A 464 1.22 3.02 -8.18
CA ASN A 464 2.65 3.16 -7.86
C ASN A 464 3.41 3.75 -9.06
N GLY A 465 4.27 4.76 -8.84
CA GLY A 465 5.16 5.34 -9.86
C GLY A 465 5.64 6.77 -9.56
N GLU A 466 6.86 7.12 -9.99
CA GLU A 466 7.50 8.45 -9.83
C GLU A 466 6.85 9.59 -10.63
N VAL A 467 5.76 9.32 -11.35
CA VAL A 467 5.04 10.33 -12.14
C VAL A 467 3.79 10.76 -11.36
N PRO A 468 3.57 12.07 -11.13
CA PRO A 468 2.37 12.54 -10.47
C PRO A 468 1.13 12.06 -11.24
N ALA A 469 0.30 11.23 -10.60
CA ALA A 469 -1.00 10.86 -11.13
C ALA A 469 -1.91 12.08 -11.08
N PHE A 470 -2.43 12.48 -12.24
CA PHE A 470 -3.41 13.54 -12.37
C PHE A 470 -4.80 12.91 -12.50
N SER A 471 -5.61 13.02 -11.46
CA SER A 471 -7.00 12.56 -11.46
C SER A 471 -7.93 13.74 -11.73
N LEU A 472 -8.71 13.68 -12.80
CA LEU A 472 -9.80 14.62 -13.06
C LEU A 472 -11.11 14.03 -12.56
N PHE A 473 -11.81 14.79 -11.72
CA PHE A 473 -13.14 14.44 -11.23
C PHE A 473 -14.17 15.38 -11.86
N SER A 474 -15.31 14.84 -12.27
CA SER A 474 -16.53 15.64 -12.44
C SER A 474 -17.56 15.16 -11.43
N THR A 475 -18.08 16.09 -10.65
CA THR A 475 -19.20 15.87 -9.72
C THR A 475 -20.40 16.61 -10.28
N ASP A 476 -21.14 16.00 -11.19
CA ASP A 476 -22.40 16.55 -11.68
C ASP A 476 -23.62 15.97 -10.94
N SER A 477 -23.50 14.80 -10.27
CA SER A 477 -24.51 14.28 -9.32
C SER A 477 -24.03 13.00 -8.60
N PRO A 478 -24.50 12.69 -7.37
CA PRO A 478 -24.27 11.39 -6.71
C PRO A 478 -24.66 10.17 -7.56
N ALA A 479 -25.56 10.33 -8.53
CA ALA A 479 -26.07 9.26 -9.38
C ALA A 479 -25.30 9.08 -10.71
N ASN A 480 -24.24 9.86 -10.99
CA ASN A 480 -23.58 9.85 -12.31
C ASN A 480 -22.06 10.00 -12.21
N GLN A 481 -21.43 9.28 -11.28
CA GLN A 481 -20.00 9.38 -11.05
C GLN A 481 -19.22 8.67 -12.18
N GLN A 482 -18.44 9.43 -12.96
CA GLN A 482 -17.54 8.87 -13.97
C GLN A 482 -16.13 8.75 -13.41
N HIS A 483 -15.49 7.58 -13.61
CA HIS A 483 -14.17 7.28 -13.09
C HIS A 483 -13.18 6.97 -14.21
N TRP A 484 -12.02 7.63 -14.16
CA TRP A 484 -10.90 7.31 -15.04
C TRP A 484 -9.82 6.61 -14.23
N LEU A 485 -9.53 5.36 -14.57
CA LEU A 485 -8.43 4.58 -14.00
C LEU A 485 -7.23 4.59 -14.96
N ASP A 486 -6.04 4.86 -14.44
CA ASP A 486 -4.78 4.72 -15.17
C ASP A 486 -4.11 3.43 -14.67
N VAL A 487 -4.07 2.40 -15.52
CA VAL A 487 -3.54 1.07 -15.16
C VAL A 487 -2.27 0.82 -15.96
N VAL A 488 -1.21 0.44 -15.26
CA VAL A 488 0.06 0.00 -15.87
C VAL A 488 0.25 -1.47 -15.53
N SER A 489 0.26 -2.34 -16.54
CA SER A 489 0.58 -3.77 -16.39
C SER A 489 1.42 -4.23 -17.58
N GLY A 490 2.51 -4.97 -17.31
CA GLY A 490 3.35 -5.57 -18.36
C GLY A 490 3.99 -4.58 -19.34
N GLY A 491 4.22 -3.33 -18.96
CA GLY A 491 4.76 -2.28 -19.85
C GLY A 491 3.71 -1.57 -20.70
N VAL A 492 2.44 -1.96 -20.62
CA VAL A 492 1.33 -1.29 -21.31
C VAL A 492 0.59 -0.39 -20.34
N ARG A 493 0.40 0.88 -20.75
CA ARG A 493 -0.44 1.84 -20.04
C ARG A 493 -1.82 1.85 -20.67
N SER A 494 -2.86 1.73 -19.86
CA SER A 494 -4.25 1.76 -20.33
C SER A 494 -5.07 2.71 -19.48
N LYS A 495 -5.94 3.49 -20.13
CA LYS A 495 -6.92 4.33 -19.46
C LYS A 495 -8.30 3.71 -19.61
N ARG A 496 -8.93 3.38 -18.48
CA ARG A 496 -10.26 2.76 -18.46
C ARG A 496 -11.28 3.75 -17.89
N LEU A 497 -12.35 3.97 -18.64
CA LEU A 497 -13.55 4.63 -18.14
C LEU A 497 -14.46 3.55 -17.56
N VAL A 498 -14.75 3.62 -16.26
CA VAL A 498 -15.77 2.76 -15.65
C VAL A 498 -17.04 3.58 -15.55
N LYS A 499 -18.06 3.13 -16.28
CA LYS A 499 -19.43 3.64 -16.23
C LYS A 499 -20.36 2.44 -16.07
N ASP A 500 -21.44 2.60 -15.33
CA ASP A 500 -22.51 1.60 -15.30
C ASP A 500 -22.94 1.29 -16.76
N ASP A 501 -22.73 0.03 -17.12
CA ASP A 501 -23.25 -0.72 -18.27
C ASP A 501 -22.53 -0.68 -19.64
N ARG A 502 -21.40 0.02 -19.86
CA ARG A 502 -20.56 -0.23 -21.07
C ARG A 502 -19.07 0.00 -20.84
N ASN A 503 -18.25 -1.01 -21.19
CA ASN A 503 -16.79 -0.92 -21.18
C ASN A 503 -16.30 -0.08 -22.37
N PHE A 504 -15.49 0.94 -22.10
CA PHE A 504 -14.72 1.64 -23.12
C PHE A 504 -13.23 1.56 -22.75
N THR A 505 -12.41 1.00 -23.64
CA THR A 505 -10.97 0.78 -23.42
C THR A 505 -10.18 1.54 -24.48
N LEU A 506 -9.27 2.43 -24.05
CA LEU A 506 -8.32 3.08 -24.94
C LEU A 506 -7.02 2.28 -24.94
N TYR A 507 -6.62 1.73 -26.09
CA TYR A 507 -5.36 1.01 -26.24
C TYR A 507 -4.26 1.97 -26.70
N GLU A 508 -3.18 2.03 -25.93
CA GLU A 508 -1.92 2.67 -26.35
C GLU A 508 -0.95 1.56 -26.76
N ARG A 509 -0.46 1.59 -28.01
CA ARG A 509 0.55 0.64 -28.49
C ARG A 509 1.83 1.40 -28.86
N ASP A 510 2.95 0.91 -28.36
CA ASP A 510 4.27 1.34 -28.79
C ASP A 510 4.54 0.78 -30.19
N VAL A 511 4.76 1.66 -31.16
CA VAL A 511 5.20 1.27 -32.51
C VAL A 511 6.71 1.42 -32.55
N ALA A 512 7.40 0.28 -32.64
CA ALA A 512 8.84 0.21 -32.76
C ALA A 512 9.29 0.27 -34.23
N ASP A 513 10.49 0.78 -34.48
CA ASP A 513 11.16 0.60 -35.78
C ASP A 513 11.68 -0.84 -35.93
N ALA A 514 12.28 -1.13 -37.08
CA ALA A 514 12.86 -2.43 -37.39
C ALA A 514 13.98 -2.86 -36.41
N ASN A 515 14.49 -1.95 -35.57
CA ASN A 515 15.53 -2.20 -34.58
C ASN A 515 14.97 -2.30 -33.14
N GLY A 516 13.65 -2.28 -32.96
CA GLY A 516 13.00 -2.41 -31.66
C GLY A 516 12.98 -1.11 -30.84
N LEU A 517 13.34 0.04 -31.41
CA LEU A 517 13.30 1.32 -30.73
C LEU A 517 11.91 1.96 -30.89
N VAL A 518 11.24 2.31 -29.78
CA VAL A 518 9.92 2.94 -29.81
C VAL A 518 10.01 4.33 -30.45
N ILE A 519 9.49 4.47 -31.66
CA ILE A 519 9.58 5.72 -32.44
C ILE A 519 8.28 6.53 -32.41
N ARG A 520 7.12 5.90 -32.20
CA ARG A 520 5.83 6.60 -32.00
C ARG A 520 4.90 5.82 -31.07
N LYS A 521 4.14 6.57 -30.29
CA LYS A 521 2.96 6.08 -29.57
C LYS A 521 1.75 6.22 -30.49
N GLN A 522 1.10 5.11 -30.83
CA GLN A 522 -0.11 5.10 -31.64
C GLN A 522 -1.32 4.86 -30.73
N PHE A 523 -2.33 5.73 -30.88
CA PHE A 523 -3.64 5.57 -30.25
C PHE A 523 -4.60 5.00 -31.29
N ASP A 524 -5.01 3.75 -31.14
CA ASP A 524 -6.04 3.16 -32.00
C ASP A 524 -7.42 3.63 -31.52
N LEU A 525 -7.87 4.73 -32.10
CA LEU A 525 -9.22 5.28 -31.91
C LEU A 525 -10.21 4.60 -32.88
N GLY A 526 -10.26 3.27 -32.85
CA GLY A 526 -11.11 2.48 -33.75
C GLY A 526 -12.60 2.49 -33.40
N GLU A 527 -12.97 2.93 -32.20
CA GLU A 527 -14.36 2.80 -31.74
C GLU A 527 -14.90 4.02 -30.96
N ILE A 528 -14.45 5.24 -31.29
CA ILE A 528 -15.20 6.43 -30.87
C ILE A 528 -16.42 6.58 -31.80
N ARG A 529 -17.54 5.96 -31.43
CA ARG A 529 -18.86 6.45 -31.86
C ARG A 529 -19.18 7.69 -31.04
N HIS A 530 -19.03 8.87 -31.64
CA HIS A 530 -19.74 10.06 -31.17
C HIS A 530 -21.24 9.80 -31.31
N THR A 531 -21.92 9.50 -30.20
CA THR A 531 -23.36 9.70 -30.10
C THR A 531 -23.58 11.20 -29.95
N ASP A 532 -23.82 11.86 -31.08
CA ASP A 532 -24.57 13.11 -31.26
C ASP A 532 -24.72 14.04 -30.04
N ALA A 533 -23.70 14.85 -29.76
CA ALA A 533 -23.87 16.26 -29.41
C ALA A 533 -22.53 17.00 -29.46
N ALA A 534 -22.49 18.08 -30.23
CA ALA A 534 -21.34 18.98 -30.29
C ALA A 534 -21.13 19.73 -28.95
N PRO A 535 -19.89 20.14 -28.61
CA PRO A 535 -19.55 20.77 -27.35
C PRO A 535 -20.39 22.03 -27.07
N LYS A 536 -20.83 22.19 -25.82
CA LYS A 536 -21.73 23.25 -25.34
C LYS A 536 -21.03 24.06 -24.26
N GLN A 537 -21.10 25.38 -24.34
CA GLN A 537 -20.68 26.29 -23.26
C GLN A 537 -21.85 27.22 -22.93
N THR A 538 -22.29 27.23 -21.67
CA THR A 538 -23.44 28.02 -21.19
C THR A 538 -22.97 29.09 -20.22
N ILE A 539 -23.46 30.32 -20.39
CA ILE A 539 -23.27 31.45 -19.48
C ILE A 539 -24.69 31.84 -19.02
N SER A 540 -24.96 31.68 -17.72
CA SER A 540 -26.24 32.00 -17.10
C SER A 540 -26.10 33.20 -16.17
N ASN A 541 -27.02 34.15 -16.24
CA ASN A 541 -27.18 35.16 -15.19
C ASN A 541 -28.37 34.74 -14.30
N THR A 542 -28.09 34.22 -13.11
CA THR A 542 -29.09 33.82 -12.13
C THR A 542 -29.53 35.04 -11.32
N SER A 543 -30.44 35.83 -11.88
CA SER A 543 -31.32 36.69 -11.08
C SER A 543 -32.67 35.98 -10.93
N ALA A 544 -33.18 35.91 -9.69
CA ALA A 544 -34.47 35.41 -9.21
C ALA A 544 -35.35 34.60 -10.18
N ALA A 545 -35.83 33.44 -9.70
CA ALA A 545 -36.53 32.30 -10.34
C ALA A 545 -37.58 32.49 -11.46
N THR A 546 -37.75 33.68 -12.03
CA THR A 546 -38.71 34.02 -13.09
C THR A 546 -38.11 34.78 -14.29
N ASP A 547 -36.78 35.03 -14.34
CA ASP A 547 -36.17 35.74 -15.48
C ASP A 547 -34.70 35.33 -15.75
N GLU A 548 -34.43 34.03 -15.85
CA GLU A 548 -33.09 33.56 -16.24
C GLU A 548 -32.82 33.81 -17.73
N LYS A 549 -31.85 34.68 -18.02
CA LYS A 549 -31.26 34.82 -19.36
C LYS A 549 -30.07 33.87 -19.49
N ASN A 550 -30.21 32.85 -20.33
CA ASN A 550 -29.13 31.89 -20.59
C ASN A 550 -28.55 32.08 -21.99
N TRP A 551 -27.24 32.24 -22.08
CA TRP A 551 -26.49 32.37 -23.34
C TRP A 551 -25.73 31.07 -23.58
N ARG A 552 -25.82 30.50 -24.78
CA ARG A 552 -25.20 29.20 -25.09
C ARG A 552 -24.48 29.24 -26.42
N TRP A 553 -23.20 28.88 -26.41
CA TRP A 553 -22.46 28.58 -27.64
C TRP A 553 -22.60 27.09 -27.98
N VAL A 554 -22.98 26.80 -29.22
CA VAL A 554 -23.13 25.45 -29.79
C VAL A 554 -22.23 25.34 -31.01
N ALA A 555 -21.20 24.51 -30.92
CA ALA A 555 -20.47 24.13 -32.12
C ALA A 555 -21.35 23.22 -33.00
N ASN A 556 -21.24 23.34 -34.30
CA ASN A 556 -21.79 22.42 -35.29
C ASN A 556 -20.69 22.20 -36.34
N ALA A 557 -20.81 21.18 -37.19
CA ALA A 557 -19.79 20.76 -38.15
C ALA A 557 -19.27 21.90 -39.07
N GLN A 558 -20.02 23.00 -39.23
CA GLN A 558 -19.65 24.14 -40.08
C GLN A 558 -19.83 25.52 -39.42
N GLU A 559 -20.37 25.58 -38.20
CA GLU A 559 -20.77 26.85 -37.57
C GLU A 559 -20.58 26.82 -36.04
N LEU A 560 -20.27 27.97 -35.43
CA LEU A 560 -20.36 28.21 -34.00
C LEU A 560 -21.56 29.12 -33.72
N ILE A 561 -22.57 28.63 -33.00
CA ILE A 561 -23.87 29.28 -32.86
C ILE A 561 -24.08 29.80 -31.44
N LEU A 562 -24.38 31.09 -31.28
CA LEU A 562 -24.87 31.69 -30.04
C LEU A 562 -26.39 31.62 -29.98
N GLN A 563 -26.89 30.94 -28.97
CA GLN A 563 -28.30 30.80 -28.63
C GLN A 563 -28.61 31.58 -27.36
N LEU A 564 -29.74 32.28 -27.36
CA LEU A 564 -30.27 33.04 -26.23
C LEU A 564 -31.54 32.34 -25.77
N PHE A 565 -31.60 31.96 -24.51
CA PHE A 565 -32.79 31.39 -23.88
C PHE A 565 -33.34 32.41 -22.89
N ASN A 566 -34.65 32.57 -22.92
CA ASN A 566 -35.38 33.26 -21.87
C ASN A 566 -36.22 32.22 -21.12
N ASP A 567 -36.30 32.34 -19.80
CA ASP A 567 -37.24 31.62 -18.93
C ASP A 567 -37.10 30.07 -18.96
N ALA A 568 -36.26 29.54 -18.07
CA ALA A 568 -36.14 28.12 -17.75
C ALA A 568 -36.05 27.16 -18.96
N TYR A 569 -35.28 27.53 -20.00
CA TYR A 569 -35.01 26.70 -21.18
C TYR A 569 -36.22 26.37 -22.07
N ALA A 570 -37.37 27.01 -21.89
CA ALA A 570 -38.60 26.63 -22.61
C ALA A 570 -38.55 26.94 -24.12
N ALA A 571 -37.87 28.02 -24.54
CA ALA A 571 -37.69 28.33 -25.97
C ALA A 571 -36.36 29.08 -26.22
N GLY A 572 -35.45 28.45 -26.96
CA GLY A 572 -34.18 29.07 -27.38
C GLY A 572 -34.31 29.83 -28.70
N VAL A 573 -33.93 31.11 -28.70
CA VAL A 573 -33.80 31.92 -29.91
C VAL A 573 -32.33 31.85 -30.38
N SER A 574 -32.09 31.32 -31.57
CA SER A 574 -30.75 31.33 -32.18
C SER A 574 -30.45 32.73 -32.73
N GLY A 575 -29.48 33.42 -32.13
CA GLY A 575 -29.18 34.82 -32.47
C GLY A 575 -28.14 34.95 -33.58
N LEU A 576 -26.94 34.39 -33.36
CA LEU A 576 -25.76 34.65 -34.18
C LEU A 576 -24.97 33.36 -34.43
N GLY A 577 -24.68 33.01 -35.68
CA GLY A 577 -23.78 31.92 -36.05
C GLY A 577 -22.51 32.46 -36.70
N LEU A 578 -21.35 31.93 -36.35
CA LEU A 578 -20.07 32.21 -37.01
C LEU A 578 -19.73 31.00 -37.88
N ARG A 579 -19.74 31.18 -39.21
CA ARG A 579 -19.33 30.14 -40.16
C ARG A 579 -17.83 29.92 -40.11
N ARG A 580 -17.43 28.66 -40.21
CA ARG A 580 -16.03 28.26 -40.30
C ARG A 580 -15.81 27.47 -41.58
N ASN A 581 -14.80 27.85 -42.35
CA ASN A 581 -14.28 27.04 -43.44
C ASN A 581 -12.91 26.52 -43.00
N GLY A 582 -12.89 25.29 -42.47
CA GLY A 582 -11.71 24.76 -41.78
C GLY A 582 -11.44 25.48 -40.45
N THR A 583 -10.22 26.00 -40.27
CA THR A 583 -9.81 26.67 -39.03
C THR A 583 -10.20 28.15 -38.96
N THR A 584 -10.51 28.78 -40.10
CA THR A 584 -10.73 30.23 -40.24
C THR A 584 -12.23 30.58 -40.20
N PRO A 585 -12.65 31.62 -39.45
CA PRO A 585 -13.99 32.18 -39.58
C PRO A 585 -14.19 32.76 -41.00
N ASP A 586 -15.23 32.33 -41.70
CA ASP A 586 -15.51 32.70 -43.11
C ASP A 586 -16.84 33.45 -43.27
N GLY A 587 -17.48 33.83 -42.17
CA GLY A 587 -18.66 34.68 -42.19
C GLY A 587 -19.52 34.62 -40.94
N VAL A 588 -20.54 35.48 -40.91
CA VAL A 588 -21.56 35.54 -39.84
C VAL A 588 -22.93 35.23 -40.45
N THR A 589 -23.66 34.31 -39.84
CA THR A 589 -25.04 33.95 -40.20
C THR A 589 -26.00 34.33 -39.08
N LEU A 590 -27.00 35.16 -39.38
CA LEU A 590 -28.12 35.40 -38.47
C LEU A 590 -29.18 34.33 -38.70
N ARG A 591 -29.50 33.52 -37.67
CA ARG A 591 -30.40 32.36 -37.77
C ARG A 591 -31.87 32.68 -37.44
N GLN A 592 -32.26 33.95 -37.45
CA GLN A 592 -33.67 34.34 -37.42
C GLN A 592 -34.29 34.06 -38.80
N ARG A 593 -35.43 33.38 -38.81
CA ARG A 593 -36.12 32.95 -40.05
C ARG A 593 -36.53 34.20 -40.84
N LEU A 594 -35.90 34.41 -41.99
CA LEU A 594 -36.24 35.45 -42.96
C LEU A 594 -37.52 35.02 -43.70
N ILE A 595 -38.67 35.61 -43.36
CA ILE A 595 -39.91 35.44 -44.15
C ILE A 595 -40.28 36.82 -44.69
N LEU A 596 -40.29 36.94 -46.02
CA LEU A 596 -40.68 38.13 -46.76
C LEU A 596 -42.21 38.17 -46.83
N THR A 597 -42.83 39.18 -46.24
CA THR A 597 -44.21 39.56 -46.58
C THR A 597 -44.19 40.94 -47.21
N GLY A 598 -44.51 41.01 -48.50
CA GLY A 598 -44.81 42.27 -49.17
C GLY A 598 -46.26 42.65 -48.87
N SER A 599 -46.51 43.86 -48.36
CA SER A 599 -47.86 44.42 -48.28
C SER A 599 -47.98 45.57 -49.28
N GLY A 600 -48.72 45.35 -50.36
CA GLY A 600 -49.23 46.44 -51.20
C GLY A 600 -50.43 47.09 -50.50
N GLY A 601 -50.19 48.20 -49.81
CA GLY A 601 -51.20 48.99 -49.10
C GLY A 601 -50.56 50.24 -48.46
N SER A 602 -51.37 51.29 -48.23
CA SER A 602 -50.92 52.61 -47.73
C SER A 602 -49.97 52.51 -46.52
N LEU A 603 -48.71 52.91 -46.69
CA LEU A 603 -47.58 52.82 -45.76
C LEU A 603 -47.56 53.90 -44.66
N SER A 604 -48.64 54.64 -44.44
CA SER A 604 -48.69 55.64 -43.35
C SER A 604 -48.44 55.02 -41.97
N SER A 605 -48.71 53.72 -41.82
CA SER A 605 -48.36 52.93 -40.65
C SER A 605 -48.04 51.49 -41.03
N LEU A 606 -46.98 50.92 -40.45
CA LEU A 606 -46.64 49.50 -40.59
C LEU A 606 -46.93 48.78 -39.26
N ASN A 607 -47.85 47.82 -39.25
CA ASN A 607 -48.23 47.16 -37.99
C ASN A 607 -47.25 46.04 -37.61
N VAL A 608 -46.51 46.27 -36.52
CA VAL A 608 -45.62 45.29 -35.87
C VAL A 608 -46.39 44.75 -34.66
N SER A 609 -47.22 43.71 -34.82
CA SER A 609 -48.07 43.18 -33.73
C SER A 609 -47.50 41.89 -33.12
N ALA A 610 -47.80 41.65 -31.84
CA ALA A 610 -47.42 40.44 -31.10
C ALA A 610 -48.52 39.35 -31.09
N ALA A 611 -49.68 39.58 -31.71
CA ALA A 611 -50.92 38.86 -31.41
C ALA A 611 -51.28 37.68 -32.34
N ASN A 612 -50.40 37.26 -33.24
CA ASN A 612 -50.64 36.04 -34.03
C ASN A 612 -50.01 34.84 -33.34
N GLY A 613 -50.85 34.05 -32.64
CA GLY A 613 -50.47 32.81 -32.00
C GLY A 613 -49.59 31.93 -32.89
N ASP A 614 -48.48 31.45 -32.33
CA ASP A 614 -47.51 30.52 -32.92
C ASP A 614 -46.80 30.90 -34.24
N ALA A 615 -47.01 32.10 -34.76
CA ALA A 615 -46.24 32.62 -35.88
C ALA A 615 -45.18 33.63 -35.38
N ARG A 616 -43.93 33.16 -35.28
CA ARG A 616 -42.71 33.94 -34.99
C ARG A 616 -42.78 35.34 -35.65
N PRO A 617 -42.62 36.45 -34.91
CA PRO A 617 -42.68 37.78 -35.51
C PRO A 617 -41.54 37.95 -36.52
N ALA A 618 -41.88 38.34 -37.75
CA ALA A 618 -40.89 38.64 -38.78
C ALA A 618 -40.11 39.91 -38.38
N SER A 619 -38.78 39.79 -38.25
CA SER A 619 -37.91 40.93 -37.92
C SER A 619 -37.47 41.72 -39.15
N LEU A 620 -37.86 41.32 -40.37
CA LEU A 620 -37.57 42.02 -41.62
C LEU A 620 -38.88 42.33 -42.37
N PHE A 621 -39.09 43.59 -42.73
CA PHE A 621 -40.18 44.03 -43.57
C PHE A 621 -39.64 44.56 -44.89
N THR A 622 -40.20 44.09 -46.00
CA THR A 622 -39.92 44.70 -47.30
C THR A 622 -40.90 45.83 -47.53
N VAL A 623 -40.39 47.03 -47.72
CA VAL A 623 -41.18 48.23 -47.98
C VAL A 623 -41.20 48.47 -49.48
N SER A 624 -42.40 48.54 -50.04
CA SER A 624 -42.65 48.80 -51.45
C SER A 624 -43.87 49.72 -51.61
N ALA A 625 -43.72 50.85 -52.28
CA ALA A 625 -44.79 51.78 -52.63
C ALA A 625 -44.68 52.24 -54.09
N ALA A 626 -45.80 52.10 -54.79
CA ALA A 626 -45.94 52.54 -56.19
C ALA A 626 -45.99 54.08 -56.35
N SER A 627 -46.22 54.81 -55.26
CA SER A 627 -46.34 56.27 -55.22
C SER A 627 -45.59 56.83 -54.00
N ALA A 628 -45.20 58.11 -54.04
CA ALA A 628 -44.52 58.75 -52.92
C ALA A 628 -45.36 58.69 -51.63
N GLN A 629 -44.81 58.14 -50.53
CA GLN A 629 -45.49 58.00 -49.24
C GLN A 629 -44.57 58.24 -48.04
N ASN A 630 -45.15 58.67 -46.93
CA ASN A 630 -44.44 58.89 -45.67
C ASN A 630 -44.74 57.76 -44.68
N LEU A 631 -43.73 57.05 -44.21
CA LEU A 631 -43.82 56.14 -43.07
C LEU A 631 -43.46 56.93 -41.80
N THR A 632 -44.47 57.28 -41.03
CA THR A 632 -44.31 58.02 -39.76
C THR A 632 -44.32 57.10 -38.55
N PHE A 633 -44.91 55.90 -38.68
CA PHE A 633 -45.18 55.02 -37.55
C PHE A 633 -44.90 53.54 -37.86
N LEU A 634 -44.12 52.91 -36.98
CA LEU A 634 -44.06 51.46 -36.81
C LEU A 634 -44.91 51.05 -35.59
N GLY A 635 -45.67 49.97 -35.74
CA GLY A 635 -46.68 49.45 -34.80
C GLY A 635 -46.18 49.04 -33.42
N SER A 636 -47.09 48.45 -32.63
CA SER A 636 -46.90 48.09 -31.22
C SER A 636 -45.96 46.89 -31.03
N GLY A 637 -44.66 47.10 -31.26
CA GLY A 637 -43.61 46.12 -30.93
C GLY A 637 -43.29 46.08 -29.44
N THR A 638 -42.66 44.99 -29.00
CA THR A 638 -42.17 44.85 -27.61
C THR A 638 -40.88 45.64 -27.40
N VAL A 639 -40.68 46.26 -26.23
CA VAL A 639 -39.41 46.94 -25.89
C VAL A 639 -38.24 45.96 -26.06
N GLY A 640 -37.17 46.39 -26.72
CA GLY A 640 -36.03 45.55 -27.09
C GLY A 640 -36.18 44.76 -28.40
N GLN A 641 -37.33 44.82 -29.07
CA GLN A 641 -37.51 44.22 -30.40
C GLN A 641 -36.66 44.93 -31.44
N LEU A 642 -36.01 44.16 -32.31
CA LEU A 642 -35.32 44.66 -33.51
C LEU A 642 -36.20 44.47 -34.74
N VAL A 643 -36.25 45.50 -35.58
CA VAL A 643 -36.93 45.49 -36.87
C VAL A 643 -35.99 46.01 -37.94
N ILE A 644 -35.90 45.29 -39.04
CA ILE A 644 -35.18 45.69 -40.24
C ILE A 644 -36.22 46.07 -41.28
N LEU A 645 -36.08 47.22 -41.92
CA LEU A 645 -36.85 47.59 -43.10
C LEU A 645 -35.92 47.53 -44.31
N HIS A 646 -36.30 46.78 -45.33
CA HIS A 646 -35.62 46.72 -46.62
C HIS A 646 -36.49 47.38 -47.67
N PHE A 647 -36.01 48.46 -48.27
CA PHE A 647 -36.75 49.24 -49.26
C PHE A 647 -36.49 48.70 -50.65
N THR A 648 -37.55 48.41 -51.38
CA THR A 648 -37.47 47.97 -52.79
C THR A 648 -37.77 49.10 -53.77
N ASP A 649 -38.08 50.29 -53.25
CA ASP A 649 -38.36 51.51 -53.98
C ASP A 649 -37.59 52.70 -53.41
N SER A 650 -37.72 53.85 -54.08
CA SER A 650 -37.25 55.16 -53.59
C SER A 650 -38.40 56.16 -53.36
N ASN A 651 -39.62 55.65 -53.25
CA ASN A 651 -40.85 56.42 -53.09
C ASN A 651 -41.27 56.57 -51.62
N THR A 652 -40.70 55.77 -50.71
CA THR A 652 -40.98 55.88 -49.28
C THR A 652 -40.06 56.90 -48.61
N THR A 653 -40.62 57.77 -47.76
CA THR A 653 -39.89 58.66 -46.86
C THR A 653 -40.12 58.22 -45.42
N LEU A 654 -39.05 57.91 -44.68
CA LEU A 654 -39.11 57.73 -43.24
C LEU A 654 -39.11 59.09 -42.55
N VAL A 655 -40.11 59.34 -41.73
CA VAL A 655 -40.26 60.63 -41.04
C VAL A 655 -39.68 60.54 -39.64
N HIS A 656 -38.69 61.39 -39.35
CA HIS A 656 -38.09 61.49 -38.02
C HIS A 656 -39.08 62.15 -37.04
N SER A 657 -39.23 61.57 -35.87
CA SER A 657 -40.09 62.06 -34.79
C SER A 657 -39.46 63.28 -34.12
N THR A 658 -39.94 64.48 -34.43
CA THR A 658 -39.63 65.69 -33.67
C THR A 658 -40.49 65.79 -32.41
N ALA A 659 -39.94 66.30 -31.31
CA ALA A 659 -40.66 66.50 -30.06
C ALA A 659 -42.01 67.22 -30.30
N GLY A 660 -43.12 66.52 -30.09
CA GLY A 660 -44.48 67.07 -30.21
C GLY A 660 -45.28 66.73 -31.48
N ALA A 661 -44.80 65.84 -32.37
CA ALA A 661 -45.57 65.41 -33.56
C ALA A 661 -45.60 63.87 -33.76
N THR A 662 -46.64 63.43 -34.48
CA THR A 662 -47.21 62.07 -34.68
C THR A 662 -46.31 61.07 -35.41
N GLY A 663 -45.14 60.75 -34.86
CA GLY A 663 -44.28 59.67 -35.35
C GLY A 663 -43.76 58.76 -34.23
N SER A 664 -43.42 57.51 -34.57
CA SER A 664 -42.72 56.60 -33.64
C SER A 664 -41.27 56.34 -34.04
N LEU A 665 -40.74 56.96 -35.10
CA LEU A 665 -39.41 56.70 -35.65
C LEU A 665 -38.40 57.77 -35.25
N ASN A 666 -37.34 57.39 -34.54
CA ASN A 666 -36.24 58.26 -34.16
C ASN A 666 -34.98 57.91 -34.97
N LEU A 667 -34.78 58.64 -36.08
CA LEU A 667 -33.64 58.46 -37.00
C LEU A 667 -32.35 59.09 -36.46
N ALA A 668 -31.21 58.40 -36.62
CA ALA A 668 -29.89 58.73 -36.06
C ALA A 668 -29.23 60.00 -36.64
N GLY A 669 -29.92 60.74 -37.51
CA GLY A 669 -29.50 62.03 -38.06
C GLY A 669 -30.47 63.19 -37.78
N GLY A 670 -31.51 62.98 -36.95
CA GLY A 670 -32.45 64.04 -36.57
C GLY A 670 -33.37 64.54 -37.71
N ARG A 671 -33.34 63.90 -38.89
CA ARG A 671 -34.03 64.35 -40.10
C ARG A 671 -34.67 63.18 -40.86
N ASN A 672 -35.71 63.47 -41.63
CA ASN A 672 -36.37 62.51 -42.52
C ASN A 672 -35.37 61.86 -43.48
N TRP A 673 -35.66 60.63 -43.89
CA TRP A 673 -34.79 59.87 -44.79
C TRP A 673 -35.58 59.24 -45.93
N ASN A 674 -35.09 59.44 -47.16
CA ASN A 674 -35.61 58.83 -48.37
C ASN A 674 -34.66 57.69 -48.76
N PRO A 675 -34.96 56.43 -48.36
CA PRO A 675 -34.21 55.27 -48.82
C PRO A 675 -34.23 55.16 -50.35
N LYS A 676 -33.15 54.62 -50.92
CA LYS A 676 -33.12 54.12 -52.30
C LYS A 676 -33.61 52.68 -52.35
N ALA A 677 -33.98 52.21 -53.53
CA ALA A 677 -34.20 50.79 -53.75
C ALA A 677 -32.92 50.00 -53.40
N GLY A 678 -33.08 48.97 -52.57
CA GLY A 678 -32.00 48.17 -51.99
C GLY A 678 -31.47 48.66 -50.64
N ASP A 679 -31.90 49.83 -50.15
CA ASP A 679 -31.48 50.31 -48.83
C ASP A 679 -32.15 49.52 -47.70
N CYS A 680 -31.41 49.36 -46.60
CA CYS A 680 -31.88 48.75 -45.36
C CYS A 680 -31.69 49.72 -44.18
N ILE A 681 -32.60 49.71 -43.22
CA ILE A 681 -32.45 50.36 -41.91
C ILE A 681 -32.86 49.41 -40.81
N ILE A 682 -32.16 49.48 -39.69
CA ILE A 682 -32.42 48.68 -38.49
C ILE A 682 -32.91 49.62 -37.40
N PHE A 683 -34.06 49.28 -36.81
CA PHE A 683 -34.62 49.92 -35.64
C PHE A 683 -34.59 48.98 -34.44
N TYR A 684 -34.46 49.55 -33.24
CA TYR A 684 -34.76 48.87 -32.00
C TYR A 684 -35.85 49.62 -31.24
N ARG A 685 -36.73 48.87 -30.56
CA ARG A 685 -37.82 49.47 -29.77
C ARG A 685 -37.30 49.97 -28.43
N ASN A 686 -37.29 51.28 -28.21
CA ASN A 686 -37.01 51.93 -26.92
C ASN A 686 -38.27 52.61 -26.38
N GLY A 687 -38.91 52.00 -25.38
CA GLY A 687 -40.17 52.49 -24.81
C GLY A 687 -41.28 52.61 -25.86
N THR A 688 -41.76 53.84 -26.09
CA THR A 688 -42.82 54.16 -27.07
C THR A 688 -42.29 54.51 -28.46
N THR A 689 -40.96 54.54 -28.65
CA THR A 689 -40.29 54.94 -29.90
C THR A 689 -39.45 53.81 -30.49
N TRP A 690 -39.20 53.87 -31.79
CA TRP A 690 -38.31 53.01 -32.55
C TRP A 690 -37.06 53.83 -32.90
N GLU A 691 -35.93 53.48 -32.33
CA GLU A 691 -34.67 54.18 -32.52
C GLU A 691 -33.83 53.50 -33.59
N GLU A 692 -33.33 54.28 -34.53
CA GLU A 692 -32.42 53.79 -35.57
C GLU A 692 -31.12 53.29 -34.91
N VAL A 693 -30.80 52.02 -35.16
CA VAL A 693 -29.52 51.42 -34.79
C VAL A 693 -28.48 51.73 -35.87
N THR A 694 -28.84 51.48 -37.12
CA THR A 694 -27.95 51.67 -38.28
C THR A 694 -28.73 51.58 -39.60
N ARG A 695 -28.13 52.01 -40.71
CA ARG A 695 -28.69 51.87 -42.06
C ARG A 695 -27.59 51.60 -43.10
N SER A 696 -27.95 51.05 -44.26
CA SER A 696 -27.03 50.67 -45.36
C SER A 696 -26.29 51.85 -46.00
N ALA A 697 -26.86 53.05 -45.94
CA ALA A 697 -26.24 54.28 -46.41
C ALA A 697 -25.63 55.06 -45.23
N ALA A 698 -24.31 55.24 -45.23
CA ALA A 698 -23.56 55.89 -44.15
C ALA A 698 -24.25 57.14 -43.59
N ALA A 699 -24.36 57.22 -42.26
CA ALA A 699 -24.79 58.41 -41.54
C ALA A 699 -24.03 59.63 -42.10
N TYR A 700 -24.75 60.66 -42.52
CA TYR A 700 -24.16 61.87 -43.04
C TYR A 700 -23.42 62.60 -41.91
N THR A 701 -22.15 62.27 -41.69
CA THR A 701 -21.25 63.04 -40.84
C THR A 701 -20.83 64.29 -41.61
N TYR A 702 -21.26 65.46 -41.16
CA TYR A 702 -20.75 66.74 -41.64
C TYR A 702 -19.39 67.04 -40.98
N VAL A 703 -18.55 67.81 -41.66
CA VAL A 703 -17.28 68.27 -41.10
C VAL A 703 -17.50 69.61 -40.39
N GLN A 704 -16.97 69.77 -39.16
CA GLN A 704 -17.09 71.00 -38.37
C GLN A 704 -15.72 71.58 -38.05
N ALA A 705 -15.44 72.81 -38.52
CA ALA A 705 -14.23 73.55 -38.19
C ALA A 705 -14.44 75.06 -38.37
N ALA A 706 -13.66 75.88 -37.66
CA ALA A 706 -13.79 77.34 -37.66
C ALA A 706 -13.31 77.96 -38.98
N GLY A 707 -14.14 78.84 -39.56
CA GLY A 707 -13.91 79.49 -40.85
C GLY A 707 -14.54 78.72 -42.02
N ALA A 708 -14.69 79.42 -43.16
CA ALA A 708 -15.18 78.81 -44.40
C ALA A 708 -14.27 77.64 -44.84
N PRO A 709 -14.84 76.54 -45.38
CA PRO A 709 -14.05 75.37 -45.76
C PRO A 709 -13.01 75.73 -46.82
N THR A 710 -11.73 75.45 -46.54
CA THR A 710 -10.61 75.64 -47.47
C THR A 710 -10.15 74.34 -48.12
N VAL A 711 -10.70 73.21 -47.66
CA VAL A 711 -10.41 71.86 -48.15
C VAL A 711 -11.25 71.51 -49.37
N ASN A 712 -10.74 70.59 -50.20
CA ASN A 712 -11.50 70.05 -51.33
C ASN A 712 -12.71 69.27 -50.82
N ALA A 713 -13.88 69.46 -51.45
CA ALA A 713 -15.00 68.57 -51.21
C ALA A 713 -14.72 67.18 -51.81
N SER A 714 -15.02 66.14 -51.04
CA SER A 714 -14.86 64.75 -51.50
C SER A 714 -16.01 64.30 -52.40
N ARG A 715 -17.18 64.95 -52.26
CA ARG A 715 -18.38 64.73 -53.07
C ARG A 715 -19.28 65.96 -53.15
N VAL A 716 -20.03 66.07 -54.24
CA VAL A 716 -21.10 67.07 -54.38
C VAL A 716 -22.20 66.78 -53.36
N GLY A 717 -22.66 67.83 -52.66
CA GLY A 717 -23.68 67.75 -51.61
C GLY A 717 -23.13 67.47 -50.20
N GLU A 718 -21.82 67.35 -50.02
CA GLU A 718 -21.19 67.31 -48.70
C GLU A 718 -21.50 68.58 -47.91
N GLU A 719 -21.70 68.45 -46.59
CA GLU A 719 -22.11 69.56 -45.71
C GLU A 719 -20.98 69.88 -44.72
N TYR A 720 -20.67 71.16 -44.57
CA TYR A 720 -19.64 71.68 -43.66
C TYR A 720 -20.23 72.79 -42.80
N PHE A 721 -19.98 72.76 -41.49
CA PHE A 721 -20.47 73.80 -40.58
C PHE A 721 -19.33 74.65 -40.04
N ASP A 722 -19.43 75.97 -40.22
CA ASP A 722 -18.55 76.95 -39.57
C ASP A 722 -19.23 77.45 -38.27
N PRO A 723 -18.83 76.95 -37.10
CA PRO A 723 -19.42 77.36 -35.83
C PRO A 723 -19.09 78.81 -35.45
N SER A 724 -18.04 79.41 -36.03
CA SER A 724 -17.63 80.79 -35.71
C SER A 724 -18.53 81.82 -36.39
N ALA A 725 -18.88 81.59 -37.67
CA ALA A 725 -19.81 82.42 -38.42
C ALA A 725 -21.27 81.96 -38.29
N LYS A 726 -21.52 80.74 -37.76
CA LYS A 726 -22.82 80.05 -37.73
C LYS A 726 -23.43 79.86 -39.12
N ILE A 727 -22.60 79.55 -40.10
CA ILE A 727 -22.99 79.35 -41.50
C ILE A 727 -22.78 77.88 -41.89
N TRP A 728 -23.77 77.31 -42.57
CA TRP A 728 -23.63 76.01 -43.24
C TRP A 728 -23.13 76.20 -44.66
N TYR A 729 -22.27 75.31 -45.11
CA TYR A 729 -21.80 75.25 -46.48
C TYR A 729 -22.18 73.91 -47.10
N LYS A 730 -22.54 73.93 -48.38
CA LYS A 730 -22.79 72.72 -49.18
C LYS A 730 -21.86 72.67 -50.36
N ALA A 731 -21.21 71.52 -50.57
CA ALA A 731 -20.39 71.31 -51.74
C ALA A 731 -21.26 71.28 -53.01
N VAL A 732 -20.94 72.10 -54.00
CA VAL A 732 -21.62 72.14 -55.30
C VAL A 732 -20.81 71.43 -56.40
N GLN A 733 -19.54 71.18 -56.16
CA GLN A 733 -18.62 70.43 -57.04
C GLN A 733 -17.52 69.77 -56.19
N THR A 734 -16.63 68.96 -56.79
CA THR A 734 -15.50 68.31 -56.11
C THR A 734 -14.15 68.74 -56.70
N GLY A 735 -13.13 68.93 -55.85
CA GLY A 735 -11.71 68.86 -56.25
C GLY A 735 -10.97 70.19 -56.45
N THR A 736 -11.54 71.35 -56.12
CA THR A 736 -10.89 72.66 -56.31
C THR A 736 -10.73 73.52 -55.05
N GLY A 737 -11.09 73.00 -53.87
CA GLY A 737 -10.82 73.65 -52.59
C GLY A 737 -11.98 74.53 -52.13
N ALA A 738 -11.71 75.73 -51.63
CA ALA A 738 -12.75 76.61 -51.08
C ALA A 738 -13.89 76.92 -52.06
N THR A 739 -13.62 76.92 -53.37
CA THR A 739 -14.61 77.16 -54.43
C THR A 739 -15.61 76.02 -54.60
N ASP A 740 -15.33 74.84 -54.05
CA ASP A 740 -16.23 73.70 -54.08
C ASP A 740 -17.48 73.93 -53.22
N TRP A 741 -17.42 74.87 -52.28
CA TRP A 741 -18.41 75.05 -51.23
C TRP A 741 -19.20 76.34 -51.42
N LYS A 742 -20.51 76.27 -51.24
CA LYS A 742 -21.40 77.44 -51.23
C LYS A 742 -22.09 77.58 -49.88
N PRO A 743 -22.11 78.78 -49.28
CA PRO A 743 -22.86 79.01 -48.07
C PRO A 743 -24.36 78.81 -48.35
N ILE A 744 -25.01 78.06 -47.49
CA ILE A 744 -26.45 77.87 -47.47
C ILE A 744 -27.02 79.06 -46.70
N THR A 745 -27.35 80.13 -47.42
CA THR A 745 -28.23 81.17 -46.89
C THR A 745 -29.66 80.71 -47.12
N ASN A 746 -30.49 80.70 -46.06
CA ASN A 746 -31.89 80.23 -46.09
C ASN A 746 -32.64 80.54 -47.39
#